data_AF-H2JD17-F1
#
_entry.id   AF-H2JD17-F1
#
_cell.length_a   1.000
_cell.length_b   1.000
_cell.length_c   1.000
_cell.angle_alpha   90.00
_cell.angle_beta   90.00
_cell.angle_gamma   90.00
#
_symmetry.space_group_name_H-M   'P 1'
#
loop_
_entity.id
_entity.type
_entity.pdbx_description
1 polymer ?
#
loop_
_entity_poly.entity_id
_entity_poly.type
_entity_poly.pdbx_seq_one_letter_code
_entity_poly.pdbx_strand_id
1 'polypeptide(L)'
;MKKSFIVFVVLLISIFSFSNSVIGETGSLTAQDSNPNSLSQDKISQIESWVRKNMKDGKIPGASIVIVEGDKTVYSKGFGYSDIRTKKSVTQDTLFELGSTSKAYTALGILKLEKEGLINLNDPVNKYIPWLKMKYSGNYRGKKIDSYVNITLSQLLHHTSGIPFKSIGDIPVSEADDALEKTVRTQVGIKLDFYPGEKFLYSTINYDILGLVIKNVSGESYEQYVKSNVLQPLGLNNTYLFRNEVPQENMSSGYKVKFLRPVKYIAPMYRGNTPAGYYISNAVDIAKWLKIQMNTIEPGTFDKSLIDISHIPDRTVAPNSDGSSYAYGWSVFQSGGGVISHGGSNPNYSSFFLFRPQEQVGVGILANLNSSFTEVTAYGIDNIIRGEKPVNYLSDQYLAIDNASTTITLIALPVALVTIFLILILIIQIIKRKRIYVGKVKRVLLSTLFLSIFISGLGYCMYKIPDALYEGLPWSFIKVWAPQSLMVGISLLIACVTIFCIYFLLTSLFIKKKDKSWFVIAVLSIVSGFGNAIVIFIINEALNRTNGFQTGLLLFFVLGIALYVYGQRLVRVRLLKLTNELVYNTRMNLIDGILRASYEKIEQLENGKIHAGLNNDSETLSNFANVLISAITSLVTLFCCFIYLGIINIYGLLVSIFVIFIAAGLYFVVGRHANKLWEETRDIQNIFFKFINSLVNGFKELKLHNKRQIEFRDDMKESCKEYKDKRIRGDLGFANAFVIGELLFTLVIGVVAFAFPVLFKDIQTSSLRNYIFVFLYMTGPVNGALNSIPQIIGVRISYKRLNDLKKELECEDKKTNKTESDNKLLSNKFELELKNVEYSYKNSHGELFKVGPINCSFKSGEVTFITGGNGSGKSTLAKLVTGLYKPDSGEALVNNNVTEFEDLSQNYSTVFSDYFLFDKLYGIDYKDKSERMLELLKILHIDDKLSIDNGVFSTTKLSSGQRKRLALLVSYLEDREIYIFDEWAADQDPEFRKYFYEYLLSDLKARGKCVIAVTHDDRYFNKADKIIKMEMGKIGQ
;
A
#
# COMPACT_ATOMS: atom_id res chain seq x y z
N MET A 1 17.08 -9.93 28.55
CA MET A 1 16.46 -10.80 27.52
C MET A 1 15.91 -12.11 28.07
N LYS A 2 16.67 -12.95 28.81
CA LYS A 2 16.16 -14.22 29.38
C LYS A 2 14.84 -14.07 30.16
N LYS A 3 14.72 -13.07 31.05
CA LYS A 3 13.47 -12.82 31.82
C LYS A 3 12.28 -12.41 30.93
N SER A 4 12.47 -11.55 29.93
CA SER A 4 11.38 -11.13 29.04
C SER A 4 10.91 -12.24 28.09
N PHE A 5 11.80 -13.12 27.63
CA PHE A 5 11.44 -14.28 26.82
C PHE A 5 10.68 -15.33 27.65
N ILE A 6 11.11 -15.59 28.88
CA ILE A 6 10.39 -16.50 29.80
C ILE A 6 9.02 -15.93 30.17
N VAL A 7 8.92 -14.64 30.48
CA VAL A 7 7.63 -13.98 30.76
C VAL A 7 6.70 -14.02 29.54
N PHE A 8 7.24 -13.89 28.33
CA PHE A 8 6.47 -13.98 27.09
C PHE A 8 5.96 -15.39 26.79
N VAL A 9 6.82 -16.42 26.96
CA VAL A 9 6.43 -17.84 26.84
C VAL A 9 5.41 -18.21 27.92
N VAL A 10 5.57 -17.71 29.14
CA VAL A 10 4.60 -17.90 30.24
C VAL A 10 3.28 -17.18 29.96
N LEU A 11 3.28 -15.98 29.36
CA LEU A 11 2.07 -15.26 28.93
C LEU A 11 1.34 -16.00 27.80
N LEU A 12 2.07 -16.53 26.82
CA LEU A 12 1.49 -17.35 25.75
C LEU A 12 0.90 -18.66 26.29
N ILE A 13 1.60 -19.34 27.21
CA ILE A 13 1.11 -20.57 27.84
C ILE A 13 -0.08 -20.28 28.77
N SER A 14 -0.10 -19.16 29.49
CA SER A 14 -1.23 -18.79 30.36
C SER A 14 -2.47 -18.33 29.58
N ILE A 15 -2.32 -17.81 28.36
CA ILE A 15 -3.44 -17.60 27.43
C ILE A 15 -4.00 -18.96 26.93
N PHE A 16 -3.15 -19.98 26.75
CA PHE A 16 -3.58 -21.36 26.46
C PHE A 16 -4.23 -22.06 27.66
N SER A 17 -3.84 -21.71 28.90
CA SER A 17 -4.45 -22.26 30.11
C SER A 17 -5.78 -21.59 30.50
N PHE A 18 -6.13 -20.44 29.92
CA PHE A 18 -7.38 -19.72 30.23
C PHE A 18 -8.57 -20.07 29.33
N SER A 19 -8.43 -21.03 28.40
CA SER A 19 -9.53 -21.50 27.55
C SER A 19 -10.11 -22.87 27.93
N ASN A 20 -9.71 -23.44 29.08
CA ASN A 20 -10.18 -24.74 29.56
C ASN A 20 -10.94 -24.65 30.90
N SER A 21 -11.72 -23.59 31.10
CA SER A 21 -12.57 -23.48 32.30
C SER A 21 -13.93 -22.87 32.00
N VAL A 22 -14.64 -23.39 31.00
CA VAL A 22 -16.11 -23.35 30.99
C VAL A 22 -16.59 -24.61 30.27
N ILE A 23 -16.78 -25.70 31.00
CA ILE A 23 -17.82 -26.73 30.81
C ILE A 23 -17.88 -27.48 32.14
N GLY A 24 -19.04 -27.45 32.78
CA GLY A 24 -19.26 -28.19 34.02
C GLY A 24 -20.41 -27.70 34.90
N GLU A 25 -21.43 -27.04 34.37
CA GLU A 25 -22.74 -27.04 35.05
C GLU A 25 -23.60 -28.11 34.40
N THR A 26 -23.53 -29.32 34.95
CA THR A 26 -24.60 -30.30 34.85
C THR A 26 -25.77 -29.78 35.69
N GLY A 27 -26.58 -28.90 35.08
CA GLY A 27 -27.94 -28.66 35.56
C GLY A 27 -28.76 -29.90 35.29
N SER A 28 -29.05 -30.67 36.34
CA SER A 28 -30.11 -31.67 36.32
C SER A 28 -31.44 -30.96 36.14
N LEU A 29 -31.89 -30.83 34.89
CA LEU A 29 -33.26 -30.43 34.60
C LEU A 29 -34.12 -31.68 34.69
N THR A 30 -34.86 -31.73 35.79
CA THR A 30 -36.05 -32.55 35.98
C THR A 30 -36.89 -32.54 34.71
N ALA A 31 -37.14 -33.72 34.15
CA ALA A 31 -38.14 -33.93 33.13
C ALA A 31 -39.50 -33.47 33.69
N GLN A 32 -39.98 -32.34 33.18
CA GLN A 32 -41.40 -31.98 33.25
C GLN A 32 -42.01 -32.32 31.90
N ASP A 33 -42.96 -33.26 31.96
CA ASP A 33 -43.87 -33.59 30.88
C ASP A 33 -44.43 -32.31 30.24
N SER A 34 -44.13 -32.13 28.95
CA SER A 34 -44.74 -31.08 28.14
C SER A 34 -45.45 -31.74 26.96
N ASN A 35 -46.74 -31.44 26.86
CA ASN A 35 -47.62 -31.84 25.77
C ASN A 35 -46.96 -31.59 24.39
N PRO A 36 -46.98 -32.57 23.47
CA PRO A 36 -46.23 -32.53 22.21
C PRO A 36 -46.93 -31.74 21.08
N ASN A 37 -47.59 -30.60 21.35
CA ASN A 37 -48.46 -29.97 20.35
C ASN A 37 -48.38 -28.44 20.21
N SER A 38 -47.34 -27.77 20.69
CA SER A 38 -47.03 -26.39 20.26
C SER A 38 -45.56 -26.03 20.50
N LEU A 39 -44.97 -25.26 19.55
CA LEU A 39 -43.69 -24.59 19.77
C LEU A 39 -43.77 -23.75 21.05
N SER A 40 -42.86 -23.97 22.01
CA SER A 40 -42.82 -23.17 23.23
C SER A 40 -42.62 -21.69 22.92
N GLN A 41 -43.15 -20.80 23.77
CA GLN A 41 -42.97 -19.35 23.59
C GLN A 41 -41.50 -18.93 23.54
N ASP A 42 -40.63 -19.66 24.23
CA ASP A 42 -39.18 -19.45 24.19
C ASP A 42 -38.60 -19.77 22.80
N LYS A 43 -38.99 -20.91 22.20
CA LYS A 43 -38.56 -21.28 20.84
C LYS A 43 -39.07 -20.27 19.81
N ILE A 44 -40.34 -19.85 19.91
CA ILE A 44 -40.91 -18.82 19.02
C ILE A 44 -40.11 -17.52 19.15
N SER A 45 -39.81 -17.07 20.36
CA SER A 45 -39.03 -15.85 20.58
C SER A 45 -37.61 -15.95 19.99
N GLN A 46 -36.96 -17.11 20.12
CA GLN A 46 -35.66 -17.38 19.48
C GLN A 46 -35.76 -17.35 17.95
N ILE A 47 -36.78 -17.97 17.37
CA ILE A 47 -37.06 -17.96 15.93
C ILE A 47 -37.28 -16.53 15.43
N GLU A 48 -38.13 -15.74 16.09
CA GLU A 48 -38.40 -14.36 15.68
C GLU A 48 -37.15 -13.47 15.76
N SER A 49 -36.34 -13.65 16.80
CA SER A 49 -35.07 -12.95 16.95
C SER A 49 -34.10 -13.32 15.82
N TRP A 50 -34.00 -14.62 15.49
CA TRP A 50 -33.19 -15.12 14.40
C TRP A 50 -33.62 -14.58 13.03
N VAL A 51 -34.92 -14.64 12.73
CA VAL A 51 -35.51 -14.11 11.49
C VAL A 51 -35.22 -12.61 11.36
N ARG A 52 -35.47 -11.81 12.42
CA ARG A 52 -35.23 -10.35 12.39
C ARG A 52 -33.76 -10.03 12.20
N LYS A 53 -32.86 -10.78 12.84
CA LYS A 53 -31.40 -10.64 12.65
C LYS A 53 -31.03 -10.88 11.19
N ASN A 54 -31.44 -12.01 10.62
CA ASN A 54 -31.09 -12.37 9.25
C ASN A 54 -31.72 -11.45 8.21
N MET A 55 -32.95 -10.97 8.43
CA MET A 55 -33.56 -9.95 7.56
C MET A 55 -32.76 -8.64 7.61
N LYS A 56 -32.29 -8.21 8.79
CA LYS A 56 -31.47 -7.01 8.95
C LYS A 56 -30.09 -7.16 8.28
N ASP A 57 -29.47 -8.32 8.43
CA ASP A 57 -28.14 -8.62 7.89
C ASP A 57 -28.21 -8.76 6.35
N GLY A 58 -29.19 -9.51 5.83
CA GLY A 58 -29.46 -9.69 4.40
C GLY A 58 -30.17 -8.52 3.71
N LYS A 59 -30.53 -7.45 4.45
CA LYS A 59 -31.29 -6.29 3.95
C LYS A 59 -32.65 -6.66 3.34
N ILE A 60 -33.25 -7.77 3.77
CA ILE A 60 -34.52 -8.29 3.27
C ILE A 60 -35.66 -7.39 3.78
N PRO A 61 -36.43 -6.73 2.90
CA PRO A 61 -37.51 -5.84 3.32
C PRO A 61 -38.69 -6.56 3.97
N GLY A 62 -39.09 -7.70 3.39
CA GLY A 62 -40.23 -8.47 3.83
C GLY A 62 -40.04 -9.96 3.57
N ALA A 63 -40.46 -10.77 4.54
CA ALA A 63 -40.40 -12.22 4.44
C ALA A 63 -41.64 -12.86 5.09
N SER A 64 -42.07 -14.00 4.57
CA SER A 64 -43.13 -14.82 5.16
C SER A 64 -42.52 -16.17 5.56
N ILE A 65 -42.76 -16.58 6.80
CA ILE A 65 -42.18 -17.78 7.41
C ILE A 65 -43.31 -18.72 7.79
N VAL A 66 -43.16 -20.01 7.45
CA VAL A 66 -44.08 -21.07 7.86
C VAL A 66 -43.31 -22.25 8.41
N ILE A 67 -43.82 -22.82 9.51
CA ILE A 67 -43.30 -24.02 10.16
C ILE A 67 -44.46 -24.98 10.35
N VAL A 68 -44.26 -26.21 9.92
CA VAL A 68 -45.22 -27.32 10.03
C VAL A 68 -44.60 -28.44 10.86
N GLU A 69 -45.40 -29.01 11.77
CA GLU A 69 -45.05 -30.20 12.55
C GLU A 69 -46.23 -31.17 12.46
N GLY A 70 -45.98 -32.37 11.93
CA GLY A 70 -47.04 -33.32 11.61
C GLY A 70 -48.03 -32.72 10.60
N ASP A 71 -49.32 -32.87 10.89
CA ASP A 71 -50.44 -32.37 10.08
C ASP A 71 -50.79 -30.88 10.35
N LYS A 72 -50.09 -30.25 11.31
CA LYS A 72 -50.39 -28.88 11.79
C LYS A 72 -49.38 -27.86 11.30
N THR A 73 -49.89 -26.66 11.05
CA THR A 73 -49.05 -25.47 10.88
C THR A 73 -48.83 -24.85 12.26
N VAL A 74 -47.68 -25.10 12.86
CA VAL A 74 -47.35 -24.66 14.23
C VAL A 74 -46.90 -23.19 14.29
N TYR A 75 -46.46 -22.63 13.17
CA TYR A 75 -46.11 -21.22 13.06
C TYR A 75 -46.33 -20.70 11.63
N SER A 76 -46.95 -19.54 11.48
CA SER A 76 -47.10 -18.83 10.20
C SER A 76 -47.13 -17.32 10.47
N LYS A 77 -46.10 -16.60 10.01
CA LYS A 77 -45.98 -15.16 10.27
C LYS A 77 -45.27 -14.41 9.16
N GLY A 78 -45.81 -13.26 8.81
CA GLY A 78 -45.17 -12.26 7.97
C GLY A 78 -44.31 -11.28 8.77
N PHE A 79 -43.15 -10.93 8.24
CA PHE A 79 -42.20 -10.00 8.81
C PHE A 79 -41.89 -8.88 7.82
N GLY A 80 -41.72 -7.66 8.33
CA GLY A 80 -41.35 -6.51 7.51
C GLY A 80 -42.46 -6.08 6.55
N TYR A 81 -42.08 -5.59 5.37
CA TYR A 81 -42.99 -4.95 4.43
C TYR A 81 -43.00 -5.64 3.06
N SER A 82 -44.20 -5.91 2.55
CA SER A 82 -44.44 -6.34 1.17
C SER A 82 -44.21 -5.17 0.18
N ASP A 83 -44.42 -3.93 0.62
CA ASP A 83 -43.97 -2.72 -0.07
C ASP A 83 -43.48 -1.66 0.94
N ILE A 84 -42.19 -1.28 0.85
CA ILE A 84 -41.53 -0.31 1.72
C ILE A 84 -42.15 1.09 1.62
N ARG A 85 -42.59 1.51 0.42
CA ARG A 85 -43.07 2.88 0.18
C ARG A 85 -44.44 3.10 0.81
N THR A 86 -45.34 2.13 0.66
CA THR A 86 -46.67 2.17 1.27
C THR A 86 -46.67 1.65 2.71
N LYS A 87 -45.55 1.09 3.18
CA LYS A 87 -45.42 0.37 4.46
C LYS A 87 -46.46 -0.74 4.63
N LYS A 88 -46.86 -1.38 3.53
CA LYS A 88 -47.76 -2.53 3.58
C LYS A 88 -47.02 -3.71 4.21
N SER A 89 -47.54 -4.24 5.32
CA SER A 89 -46.93 -5.37 6.02
C SER A 89 -46.98 -6.65 5.18
N VAL A 90 -46.02 -7.55 5.41
CA VAL A 90 -46.15 -8.94 4.95
C VAL A 90 -47.15 -9.68 5.83
N THR A 91 -48.02 -10.48 5.21
CA THR A 91 -48.97 -11.40 5.85
C THR A 91 -48.76 -12.81 5.31
N GLN A 92 -49.42 -13.81 5.90
CA GLN A 92 -49.41 -15.18 5.38
C GLN A 92 -49.97 -15.30 3.96
N ASP A 93 -50.86 -14.38 3.56
CA ASP A 93 -51.50 -14.32 2.24
C ASP A 93 -50.67 -13.54 1.20
N THR A 94 -49.58 -12.89 1.63
CA THR A 94 -48.70 -12.16 0.73
C THR A 94 -48.03 -13.14 -0.23
N LEU A 95 -48.09 -12.82 -1.52
CA LEU A 95 -47.57 -13.63 -2.62
C LEU A 95 -46.13 -13.22 -2.98
N PHE A 96 -45.30 -14.23 -3.25
CA PHE A 96 -43.90 -14.10 -3.62
C PHE A 96 -43.58 -15.02 -4.81
N GLU A 97 -42.65 -14.61 -5.66
CA GLU A 97 -42.08 -15.53 -6.65
C GLU A 97 -41.20 -16.57 -5.94
N LEU A 98 -41.35 -17.83 -6.30
CA LEU A 98 -40.70 -18.94 -5.65
C LEU A 98 -39.25 -19.15 -6.13
N GLY A 99 -38.93 -18.82 -7.37
CA GLY A 99 -37.65 -19.23 -7.94
C GLY A 99 -37.58 -20.76 -8.08
N SER A 100 -36.38 -21.31 -8.07
CA SER A 100 -36.10 -22.72 -8.38
C SER A 100 -36.82 -23.80 -7.56
N THR A 101 -37.43 -23.47 -6.43
CA THR A 101 -38.31 -24.41 -5.70
C THR A 101 -39.54 -24.82 -6.53
N SER A 102 -39.84 -24.07 -7.60
CA SER A 102 -40.83 -24.40 -8.64
C SER A 102 -40.59 -25.76 -9.31
N LYS A 103 -39.34 -26.22 -9.39
CA LYS A 103 -38.95 -27.45 -10.10
C LYS A 103 -39.63 -28.70 -9.56
N ALA A 104 -39.89 -28.75 -8.25
CA ALA A 104 -40.58 -29.88 -7.63
C ALA A 104 -42.00 -30.07 -8.20
N TYR A 105 -42.71 -28.99 -8.51
CA TYR A 105 -44.04 -29.07 -9.14
C TYR A 105 -43.97 -29.61 -10.58
N THR A 106 -42.98 -29.15 -11.34
CA THR A 106 -42.70 -29.60 -12.72
C THR A 106 -42.37 -31.09 -12.74
N ALA A 107 -41.57 -31.56 -11.79
CA ALA A 107 -41.17 -32.94 -11.70
C ALA A 107 -42.36 -33.86 -11.37
N LEU A 108 -43.28 -33.42 -10.50
CA LEU A 108 -44.55 -34.13 -10.28
C LEU A 108 -45.41 -34.22 -11.56
N GLY A 109 -45.40 -33.18 -12.39
CA GLY A 109 -46.06 -33.21 -13.70
C GLY A 109 -45.47 -34.27 -14.63
N ILE A 110 -44.14 -34.39 -14.69
CA ILE A 110 -43.46 -35.44 -15.46
C ILE A 110 -43.76 -36.84 -14.90
N LEU A 111 -43.66 -37.02 -13.59
CA LEU A 111 -43.96 -38.30 -12.94
C LEU A 111 -45.40 -38.75 -13.18
N LYS A 112 -46.35 -37.81 -13.23
CA LYS A 112 -47.74 -38.09 -13.58
C LYS A 112 -47.89 -38.58 -15.02
N LEU A 113 -47.26 -37.92 -15.99
CA LEU A 113 -47.25 -38.39 -17.39
C LEU A 113 -46.62 -39.79 -17.53
N GLU A 114 -45.58 -40.10 -16.77
CA GLU A 114 -44.99 -41.44 -16.77
C GLU A 114 -45.97 -42.48 -16.22
N LYS A 115 -46.65 -42.16 -15.11
CA LYS A 115 -47.64 -43.05 -14.50
C LYS A 115 -48.85 -43.30 -15.41
N GLU A 116 -49.24 -42.31 -16.20
CA GLU A 116 -50.28 -42.41 -17.24
C GLU A 116 -49.81 -43.22 -18.47
N GLY A 117 -48.54 -43.64 -18.51
CA GLY A 117 -47.96 -44.40 -19.63
C GLY A 117 -47.68 -43.55 -20.87
N LEU A 118 -47.77 -42.23 -20.77
CA LEU A 118 -47.58 -41.30 -21.89
C LEU A 118 -46.09 -41.06 -22.19
N ILE A 119 -45.24 -41.21 -21.17
CA ILE A 119 -43.78 -41.12 -21.30
C ILE A 119 -43.07 -42.25 -20.54
N ASN A 120 -41.77 -42.44 -20.82
CA ASN A 120 -40.88 -43.27 -20.00
C ASN A 120 -39.65 -42.43 -19.60
N LEU A 121 -39.25 -42.44 -18.33
CA LEU A 121 -38.11 -41.63 -17.88
C LEU A 121 -36.77 -41.98 -18.54
N ASN A 122 -36.63 -43.21 -19.04
CA ASN A 122 -35.44 -43.66 -19.77
C ASN A 122 -35.51 -43.34 -21.26
N ASP A 123 -36.63 -42.83 -21.77
CA ASP A 123 -36.71 -42.40 -23.16
C ASP A 123 -35.78 -41.20 -23.41
N PRO A 124 -35.14 -41.15 -24.59
CA PRO A 124 -34.36 -39.99 -24.98
C PRO A 124 -35.30 -38.82 -25.28
N VAL A 125 -34.92 -37.61 -24.86
CA VAL A 125 -35.76 -36.40 -24.98
C VAL A 125 -36.14 -36.08 -26.43
N ASN A 126 -35.31 -36.47 -27.39
CA ASN A 126 -35.58 -36.29 -28.81
C ASN A 126 -36.76 -37.14 -29.34
N LYS A 127 -37.24 -38.13 -28.57
CA LYS A 127 -38.50 -38.82 -28.85
C LYS A 127 -39.70 -37.87 -28.79
N TYR A 128 -39.67 -36.91 -27.85
CA TYR A 128 -40.74 -35.93 -27.61
C TYR A 128 -40.45 -34.56 -28.24
N ILE A 129 -39.18 -34.27 -28.50
CA ILE A 129 -38.72 -33.03 -29.14
C ILE A 129 -37.70 -33.38 -30.25
N PRO A 130 -38.14 -33.85 -31.43
CA PRO A 130 -37.26 -34.44 -32.46
C PRO A 130 -36.10 -33.56 -32.96
N TRP A 131 -36.28 -32.24 -32.90
CA TRP A 131 -35.28 -31.26 -33.32
C TRP A 131 -34.25 -30.94 -32.24
N LEU A 132 -34.46 -31.36 -30.98
CA LEU A 132 -33.53 -31.08 -29.89
C LEU A 132 -32.36 -32.06 -29.91
N LYS A 133 -31.21 -31.60 -30.41
CA LYS A 133 -29.97 -32.38 -30.51
C LYS A 133 -28.81 -31.59 -29.92
N MET A 134 -28.06 -32.20 -29.00
CA MET A 134 -26.90 -31.59 -28.33
C MET A 134 -25.64 -32.42 -28.56
N LYS A 135 -24.47 -31.78 -28.60
CA LYS A 135 -23.20 -32.42 -28.98
C LYS A 135 -22.34 -32.68 -27.75
N TYR A 136 -21.75 -33.86 -27.66
CA TYR A 136 -20.66 -34.13 -26.72
C TYR A 136 -19.36 -34.33 -27.50
N SER A 137 -18.27 -33.75 -26.99
CA SER A 137 -16.94 -33.81 -27.60
C SER A 137 -15.89 -33.99 -26.52
N GLY A 138 -15.46 -35.25 -26.31
CA GLY A 138 -14.61 -35.65 -25.20
C GLY A 138 -14.37 -37.17 -25.16
N ASN A 139 -13.67 -37.63 -24.12
CA ASN A 139 -13.44 -39.04 -23.88
C ASN A 139 -14.43 -39.56 -22.84
N TYR A 140 -15.20 -40.58 -23.19
CA TYR A 140 -16.12 -41.26 -22.28
C TYR A 140 -15.91 -42.77 -22.36
N ARG A 141 -15.71 -43.42 -21.20
CA ARG A 141 -15.44 -44.87 -21.09
C ARG A 141 -14.35 -45.37 -22.06
N GLY A 142 -13.26 -44.61 -22.19
CA GLY A 142 -12.12 -44.94 -23.06
C GLY A 142 -12.35 -44.71 -24.56
N LYS A 143 -13.52 -44.19 -24.97
CA LYS A 143 -13.83 -43.84 -26.37
C LYS A 143 -13.89 -42.33 -26.55
N LYS A 144 -13.25 -41.83 -27.61
CA LYS A 144 -13.40 -40.44 -28.03
C LYS A 144 -14.71 -40.29 -28.80
N ILE A 145 -15.60 -39.44 -28.31
CA ILE A 145 -16.90 -39.14 -28.89
C ILE A 145 -16.86 -37.70 -29.38
N ASP A 146 -17.35 -37.44 -30.60
CA ASP A 146 -17.55 -36.10 -31.16
C ASP A 146 -18.84 -36.06 -32.00
N SER A 147 -19.97 -36.40 -31.37
CA SER A 147 -21.26 -36.56 -32.04
C SER A 147 -22.42 -36.02 -31.22
N TYR A 148 -23.60 -35.96 -31.82
CA TYR A 148 -24.83 -35.79 -31.07
C TYR A 148 -25.05 -36.99 -30.15
N VAL A 149 -25.52 -36.73 -28.92
CA VAL A 149 -25.77 -37.76 -27.91
C VAL A 149 -27.21 -37.64 -27.40
N ASN A 150 -27.75 -38.77 -26.95
CA ASN A 150 -29.08 -38.82 -26.36
C ASN A 150 -29.00 -38.44 -24.88
N ILE A 151 -29.94 -37.60 -24.45
CA ILE A 151 -30.16 -37.24 -23.05
C ILE A 151 -31.54 -37.79 -22.68
N THR A 152 -31.63 -38.54 -21.59
CA THR A 152 -32.91 -39.10 -21.11
C THR A 152 -33.69 -38.11 -20.24
N LEU A 153 -34.99 -38.31 -20.09
CA LEU A 153 -35.80 -37.48 -19.19
C LEU A 153 -35.34 -37.59 -17.73
N SER A 154 -34.93 -38.79 -17.30
CA SER A 154 -34.34 -39.01 -15.97
C SER A 154 -33.07 -38.16 -15.75
N GLN A 155 -32.18 -38.07 -16.74
CA GLN A 155 -30.97 -37.25 -16.65
C GLN A 155 -31.28 -35.74 -16.57
N LEU A 156 -32.37 -35.28 -17.19
CA LEU A 156 -32.82 -33.90 -17.06
C LEU A 156 -33.30 -33.61 -15.64
N LEU A 157 -34.17 -34.48 -15.09
CA LEU A 157 -34.73 -34.36 -13.74
C LEU A 157 -33.66 -34.32 -12.65
N HIS A 158 -32.62 -35.15 -12.79
CA HIS A 158 -31.54 -35.31 -11.81
C HIS A 158 -30.34 -34.38 -12.04
N HIS A 159 -30.40 -33.47 -13.03
CA HIS A 159 -29.27 -32.61 -13.42
C HIS A 159 -27.98 -33.36 -13.75
N THR A 160 -28.11 -34.49 -14.43
CA THR A 160 -26.98 -35.29 -14.96
C THR A 160 -26.89 -35.24 -16.48
N SER A 161 -27.57 -34.28 -17.12
CA SER A 161 -27.64 -34.12 -18.59
C SER A 161 -26.33 -33.66 -19.25
N GLY A 162 -25.41 -33.04 -18.49
CA GLY A 162 -24.20 -32.41 -19.04
C GLY A 162 -24.43 -31.05 -19.69
N ILE A 163 -25.66 -30.51 -19.67
CA ILE A 163 -25.97 -29.17 -20.20
C ILE A 163 -25.23 -28.12 -19.34
N PRO A 164 -24.44 -27.21 -19.94
CA PRO A 164 -23.69 -26.22 -19.18
C PRO A 164 -24.59 -25.30 -18.34
N PHE A 165 -24.18 -25.00 -17.11
CA PHE A 165 -24.91 -24.06 -16.23
C PHE A 165 -25.18 -22.70 -16.89
N LYS A 166 -24.17 -22.17 -17.62
CA LYS A 166 -24.24 -20.87 -18.31
C LYS A 166 -25.38 -20.72 -19.32
N SER A 167 -26.01 -21.83 -19.74
CA SER A 167 -27.18 -21.84 -20.64
C SER A 167 -28.37 -21.05 -20.10
N ILE A 168 -28.45 -20.83 -18.77
CA ILE A 168 -29.43 -19.93 -18.15
C ILE A 168 -29.31 -18.48 -18.66
N GLY A 169 -28.12 -18.07 -19.10
CA GLY A 169 -27.87 -16.74 -19.66
C GLY A 169 -28.49 -16.53 -21.05
N ASP A 170 -28.84 -17.61 -21.74
CA ASP A 170 -29.40 -17.60 -23.09
C ASP A 170 -30.94 -17.59 -23.10
N ILE A 171 -31.58 -17.62 -21.92
CA ILE A 171 -33.04 -17.59 -21.80
C ILE A 171 -33.54 -16.21 -22.28
N PRO A 172 -34.41 -16.16 -23.32
CA PRO A 172 -34.90 -14.91 -23.84
C PRO A 172 -35.89 -14.25 -22.87
N VAL A 173 -35.81 -12.92 -22.74
CA VAL A 173 -36.86 -12.12 -22.12
C VAL A 173 -38.08 -12.15 -23.03
N SER A 174 -39.16 -12.79 -22.60
CA SER A 174 -40.37 -12.94 -23.39
C SER A 174 -41.57 -13.36 -22.53
N GLU A 175 -42.75 -12.85 -22.90
CA GLU A 175 -44.05 -13.23 -22.34
C GLU A 175 -44.93 -13.98 -23.36
N ALA A 176 -44.43 -14.18 -24.59
CA ALA A 176 -45.18 -14.81 -25.67
C ALA A 176 -45.46 -16.31 -25.41
N ASP A 177 -46.49 -16.87 -26.05
CA ASP A 177 -46.89 -18.29 -25.88
C ASP A 177 -45.84 -19.29 -26.39
N ASP A 178 -44.96 -18.85 -27.29
CA ASP A 178 -43.84 -19.63 -27.82
C ASP A 178 -42.54 -19.42 -27.02
N ALA A 179 -42.56 -18.67 -25.91
CA ALA A 179 -41.37 -18.35 -25.12
C ALA A 179 -40.65 -19.61 -24.61
N LEU A 180 -41.39 -20.63 -24.15
CA LEU A 180 -40.83 -21.90 -23.67
C LEU A 180 -40.10 -22.66 -24.79
N GLU A 181 -40.70 -22.72 -25.98
CA GLU A 181 -40.07 -23.35 -27.13
C GLU A 181 -38.83 -22.58 -27.57
N LYS A 182 -38.89 -21.24 -27.60
CA LYS A 182 -37.74 -20.37 -27.88
C LYS A 182 -36.60 -20.60 -26.90
N THR A 183 -36.89 -20.76 -25.60
CA THR A 183 -35.90 -21.12 -24.58
C THR A 183 -35.23 -22.45 -24.91
N VAL A 184 -36.00 -23.50 -25.20
CA VAL A 184 -35.41 -24.82 -25.50
C VAL A 184 -34.63 -24.81 -26.83
N ARG A 185 -35.05 -23.99 -27.81
CA ARG A 185 -34.33 -23.83 -29.09
C ARG A 185 -32.92 -23.25 -28.93
N THR A 186 -32.64 -22.48 -27.88
CA THR A 186 -31.27 -21.96 -27.64
C THR A 186 -30.26 -23.07 -27.32
N GLN A 187 -30.73 -24.28 -27.00
CA GLN A 187 -29.90 -25.43 -26.65
C GLN A 187 -29.52 -26.31 -27.86
N VAL A 188 -30.10 -26.04 -29.03
CA VAL A 188 -29.83 -26.84 -30.23
C VAL A 188 -28.36 -26.68 -30.63
N GLY A 189 -27.64 -27.80 -30.71
CA GLY A 189 -26.23 -27.83 -31.08
C GLY A 189 -25.26 -27.41 -29.96
N ILE A 190 -25.74 -27.12 -28.75
CA ILE A 190 -24.86 -26.76 -27.63
C ILE A 190 -23.91 -27.92 -27.30
N LYS A 191 -22.69 -27.58 -26.90
CA LYS A 191 -21.70 -28.56 -26.42
C LYS A 191 -21.93 -28.85 -24.94
N LEU A 192 -22.08 -30.12 -24.59
CA LEU A 192 -22.17 -30.60 -23.22
C LEU A 192 -20.80 -30.57 -22.52
N ASP A 193 -20.79 -30.28 -21.22
CA ASP A 193 -19.57 -30.21 -20.41
C ASP A 193 -18.99 -31.59 -20.08
N PHE A 194 -19.87 -32.59 -19.92
CA PHE A 194 -19.53 -34.01 -19.73
C PHE A 194 -20.58 -34.90 -20.39
N TYR A 195 -20.31 -36.21 -20.46
CA TYR A 195 -21.24 -37.15 -21.10
C TYR A 195 -22.49 -37.37 -20.22
N PRO A 196 -23.72 -37.38 -20.76
CA PRO A 196 -24.93 -37.53 -19.96
C PRO A 196 -24.87 -38.75 -19.01
N GLY A 197 -25.15 -38.52 -17.72
CA GLY A 197 -25.11 -39.51 -16.64
C GLY A 197 -23.74 -39.70 -15.97
N GLU A 198 -22.71 -38.92 -16.35
CA GLU A 198 -21.36 -39.07 -15.75
C GLU A 198 -21.22 -38.33 -14.42
N LYS A 199 -21.81 -37.14 -14.28
CA LYS A 199 -21.67 -36.24 -13.13
C LYS A 199 -22.96 -35.45 -12.89
N PHE A 200 -23.10 -34.91 -11.69
CA PHE A 200 -24.10 -33.89 -11.39
C PHE A 200 -23.58 -32.51 -11.81
N LEU A 201 -24.42 -31.74 -12.52
CA LEU A 201 -24.22 -30.32 -12.79
C LEU A 201 -25.58 -29.64 -12.93
N TYR A 202 -25.89 -28.77 -11.97
CA TYR A 202 -27.14 -28.03 -11.95
C TYR A 202 -27.29 -27.15 -13.20
N SER A 203 -28.38 -27.34 -13.94
CA SER A 203 -28.71 -26.54 -15.13
C SER A 203 -30.21 -26.30 -15.21
N THR A 204 -30.61 -25.04 -15.04
CA THR A 204 -32.01 -24.59 -15.01
C THR A 204 -32.78 -25.04 -16.25
N ILE A 205 -32.14 -24.96 -17.42
CA ILE A 205 -32.68 -25.33 -18.72
C ILE A 205 -33.22 -26.77 -18.77
N ASN A 206 -32.70 -27.68 -17.94
CA ASN A 206 -33.23 -29.05 -17.89
C ASN A 206 -34.74 -29.06 -17.62
N TYR A 207 -35.22 -28.18 -16.74
CA TYR A 207 -36.63 -28.12 -16.37
C TYR A 207 -37.48 -27.39 -17.41
N ASP A 208 -36.91 -26.47 -18.18
CA ASP A 208 -37.59 -25.85 -19.31
C ASP A 208 -37.81 -26.86 -20.44
N ILE A 209 -36.82 -27.73 -20.68
CA ILE A 209 -36.96 -28.85 -21.60
C ILE A 209 -38.08 -29.80 -21.13
N LEU A 210 -38.12 -30.15 -19.84
CA LEU A 210 -39.19 -30.97 -19.28
C LEU A 210 -40.56 -30.29 -19.40
N GLY A 211 -40.63 -28.98 -19.20
CA GLY A 211 -41.86 -28.22 -19.42
C GLY A 211 -42.34 -28.28 -20.88
N LEU A 212 -41.42 -28.26 -21.85
CA LEU A 212 -41.76 -28.42 -23.27
C LEU A 212 -42.18 -29.85 -23.60
N VAL A 213 -41.59 -30.86 -22.94
CA VAL A 213 -42.05 -32.25 -23.04
C VAL A 213 -43.49 -32.36 -22.55
N ILE A 214 -43.82 -31.76 -21.39
CA ILE A 214 -45.20 -31.72 -20.88
C ILE A 214 -46.13 -31.13 -21.94
N LYS A 215 -45.81 -29.93 -22.48
CA LYS A 215 -46.61 -29.27 -23.52
C LYS A 215 -46.83 -30.14 -24.76
N ASN A 216 -45.78 -30.79 -25.26
CA ASN A 216 -45.86 -31.60 -26.47
C ASN A 216 -46.64 -32.91 -26.28
N VAL A 217 -46.54 -33.52 -25.10
CA VAL A 217 -47.19 -34.80 -24.80
C VAL A 217 -48.66 -34.60 -24.41
N SER A 218 -48.98 -33.58 -23.62
CA SER A 218 -50.37 -33.32 -23.19
C SER A 218 -51.19 -32.57 -24.22
N GLY A 219 -50.56 -31.79 -25.10
CA GLY A 219 -51.23 -30.87 -26.03
C GLY A 219 -51.72 -29.57 -25.39
N GLU A 220 -51.53 -29.38 -24.09
CA GLU A 220 -51.88 -28.17 -23.34
C GLU A 220 -50.68 -27.25 -23.17
N SER A 221 -50.90 -25.97 -22.85
CA SER A 221 -49.78 -25.13 -22.37
C SER A 221 -49.22 -25.72 -21.08
N TYR A 222 -47.92 -25.52 -20.84
CA TYR A 222 -47.27 -25.99 -19.63
C TYR A 222 -48.00 -25.52 -18.37
N GLU A 223 -48.34 -24.24 -18.33
CA GLU A 223 -49.00 -23.62 -17.19
C GLU A 223 -50.39 -24.21 -16.96
N GLN A 224 -51.17 -24.44 -18.02
CA GLN A 224 -52.50 -25.03 -17.90
C GLN A 224 -52.43 -26.48 -17.40
N TYR A 225 -51.50 -27.27 -17.95
CA TYR A 225 -51.32 -28.65 -17.54
C TYR A 225 -50.99 -28.75 -16.05
N VAL A 226 -49.99 -28.00 -15.56
CA VAL A 226 -49.61 -28.04 -14.15
C VAL A 226 -50.74 -27.54 -13.26
N LYS A 227 -51.47 -26.48 -13.66
CA LYS A 227 -52.61 -25.96 -12.91
C LYS A 227 -53.68 -27.04 -12.69
N SER A 228 -54.09 -27.72 -13.75
CA SER A 228 -55.17 -28.73 -13.71
C SER A 228 -54.73 -30.09 -13.21
N ASN A 229 -53.47 -30.49 -13.43
CA ASN A 229 -53.00 -31.84 -13.14
C ASN A 229 -52.13 -31.98 -11.90
N VAL A 230 -51.61 -30.86 -11.37
CA VAL A 230 -50.75 -30.84 -10.17
C VAL A 230 -51.34 -29.91 -9.10
N LEU A 231 -51.50 -28.61 -9.37
CA LEU A 231 -51.89 -27.63 -8.34
C LEU A 231 -53.31 -27.84 -7.81
N GLN A 232 -54.31 -27.98 -8.70
CA GLN A 232 -55.71 -28.20 -8.31
C GLN A 232 -55.91 -29.54 -7.58
N PRO A 233 -55.36 -30.68 -8.04
CA PRO A 233 -55.47 -31.95 -7.31
C PRO A 233 -54.86 -31.92 -5.91
N LEU A 234 -53.75 -31.20 -5.74
CA LEU A 234 -53.10 -30.93 -4.43
C LEU A 234 -53.88 -29.88 -3.60
N GLY A 235 -54.82 -29.18 -4.22
CA GLY A 235 -55.62 -28.10 -3.63
C GLY A 235 -54.79 -26.89 -3.20
N LEU A 236 -53.82 -26.48 -4.03
CA LEU A 236 -52.99 -25.29 -3.85
C LEU A 236 -53.62 -24.10 -4.61
N ASN A 237 -54.64 -23.49 -4.00
CA ASN A 237 -55.51 -22.52 -4.66
C ASN A 237 -54.92 -21.10 -4.77
N ASN A 238 -53.88 -20.80 -4.00
CA ASN A 238 -53.17 -19.50 -4.00
C ASN A 238 -51.78 -19.61 -4.63
N THR A 239 -51.56 -20.64 -5.44
CA THR A 239 -50.35 -20.86 -6.22
C THR A 239 -50.63 -20.58 -7.69
N TYR A 240 -49.90 -19.63 -8.29
CA TYR A 240 -50.13 -19.11 -9.63
C TYR A 240 -48.91 -19.30 -10.53
N LEU A 241 -49.16 -19.43 -11.83
CA LEU A 241 -48.15 -19.56 -12.88
C LEU A 241 -48.05 -18.30 -13.74
N PHE A 242 -49.09 -17.47 -13.75
CA PHE A 242 -49.14 -16.21 -14.48
C PHE A 242 -49.29 -15.02 -13.54
N ARG A 243 -48.48 -13.98 -13.78
CA ARG A 243 -48.51 -12.76 -12.97
C ARG A 243 -49.80 -11.95 -13.12
N ASN A 244 -50.52 -12.12 -14.24
CA ASN A 244 -51.81 -11.46 -14.48
C ASN A 244 -52.98 -12.13 -13.74
N GLU A 245 -52.85 -13.41 -13.35
CA GLU A 245 -53.85 -14.12 -12.53
C GLU A 245 -53.71 -13.81 -11.03
N VAL A 246 -52.59 -13.20 -10.63
CA VAL A 246 -52.31 -12.85 -9.25
C VAL A 246 -53.10 -11.60 -8.83
N PRO A 247 -53.83 -11.65 -7.69
CA PRO A 247 -54.43 -10.45 -7.10
C PRO A 247 -53.34 -9.42 -6.78
N GLN A 248 -53.34 -8.28 -7.49
CA GLN A 248 -52.29 -7.26 -7.38
C GLN A 248 -52.13 -6.71 -5.97
N GLU A 249 -53.21 -6.72 -5.19
CA GLU A 249 -53.19 -6.38 -3.78
C GLU A 249 -52.34 -7.34 -2.94
N ASN A 250 -52.29 -8.63 -3.26
CA ASN A 250 -51.57 -9.63 -2.46
C ASN A 250 -50.11 -9.82 -2.93
N MET A 251 -49.76 -9.37 -4.13
CA MET A 251 -48.40 -9.48 -4.65
C MET A 251 -47.43 -8.53 -3.92
N SER A 252 -46.33 -9.09 -3.39
CA SER A 252 -45.26 -8.27 -2.81
C SER A 252 -44.44 -7.57 -3.89
N SER A 253 -43.93 -6.38 -3.59
CA SER A 253 -42.95 -5.68 -4.43
C SER A 253 -41.58 -6.35 -4.29
N GLY A 254 -40.91 -6.67 -5.41
CA GLY A 254 -39.55 -7.21 -5.40
C GLY A 254 -38.48 -6.12 -5.24
N TYR A 255 -37.40 -6.46 -4.53
CA TYR A 255 -36.28 -5.56 -4.21
C TYR A 255 -34.93 -6.16 -4.59
N LYS A 256 -33.95 -5.27 -4.81
CA LYS A 256 -32.53 -5.61 -4.95
C LYS A 256 -31.66 -4.69 -4.13
N VAL A 257 -30.50 -5.17 -3.72
CA VAL A 257 -29.53 -4.32 -3.01
C VAL A 257 -28.87 -3.33 -3.99
N LYS A 258 -28.73 -2.08 -3.55
CA LYS A 258 -27.97 -1.02 -4.18
C LYS A 258 -27.39 -0.10 -3.10
N PHE A 259 -26.07 -0.02 -3.01
CA PHE A 259 -25.37 0.81 -2.01
C PHE A 259 -25.86 0.53 -0.58
N LEU A 260 -25.85 -0.76 -0.21
CA LEU A 260 -26.18 -1.31 1.10
C LEU A 260 -27.65 -1.17 1.51
N ARG A 261 -28.52 -0.82 0.56
CA ARG A 261 -29.95 -0.58 0.79
C ARG A 261 -30.81 -1.35 -0.22
N PRO A 262 -31.97 -1.87 0.21
CA PRO A 262 -32.93 -2.46 -0.71
C PRO A 262 -33.61 -1.35 -1.52
N VAL A 263 -33.66 -1.52 -2.84
CA VAL A 263 -34.33 -0.63 -3.78
C VAL A 263 -35.30 -1.45 -4.62
N LYS A 264 -36.53 -0.93 -4.80
CA LYS A 264 -37.57 -1.60 -5.59
C LYS A 264 -37.03 -1.87 -7.00
N TYR A 265 -37.19 -3.10 -7.47
CA TYR A 265 -36.72 -3.52 -8.78
C TYR A 265 -37.80 -4.34 -9.49
N ILE A 266 -38.06 -3.99 -10.75
CA ILE A 266 -38.96 -4.74 -11.62
C ILE A 266 -38.07 -5.59 -12.52
N ALA A 267 -38.08 -6.90 -12.29
CA ALA A 267 -37.32 -7.84 -13.09
C ALA A 267 -37.99 -8.05 -14.46
N PRO A 268 -37.21 -8.28 -15.54
CA PRO A 268 -37.75 -8.76 -16.80
C PRO A 268 -38.46 -10.10 -16.61
N MET A 269 -39.51 -10.34 -17.40
CA MET A 269 -40.25 -11.60 -17.38
C MET A 269 -39.63 -12.64 -18.33
N TYR A 270 -39.43 -13.85 -17.81
CA TYR A 270 -38.88 -14.99 -18.54
C TYR A 270 -39.90 -16.12 -18.53
N ARG A 271 -41.02 -15.96 -19.25
CA ARG A 271 -42.10 -16.95 -19.27
C ARG A 271 -41.62 -18.34 -19.72
N GLY A 272 -40.65 -18.39 -20.63
CA GLY A 272 -40.04 -19.65 -21.05
C GLY A 272 -39.29 -20.40 -19.94
N ASN A 273 -39.08 -19.78 -18.77
CA ASN A 273 -38.44 -20.37 -17.59
C ASN A 273 -39.45 -20.65 -16.45
N THR A 274 -40.77 -20.52 -16.70
CA THR A 274 -41.81 -20.86 -15.72
C THR A 274 -41.65 -22.28 -15.14
N PRO A 275 -41.35 -23.33 -15.94
CA PRO A 275 -41.12 -24.67 -15.41
C PRO A 275 -39.99 -24.77 -14.40
N ALA A 276 -39.02 -23.87 -14.48
CA ALA A 276 -37.86 -23.92 -13.63
C ALA A 276 -37.90 -22.94 -12.46
N GLY A 277 -38.72 -21.86 -12.49
CA GLY A 277 -38.59 -20.85 -11.44
C GLY A 277 -39.63 -19.73 -11.25
N TYR A 278 -40.72 -19.64 -12.03
CA TYR A 278 -41.61 -18.46 -11.96
C TYR A 278 -43.00 -18.72 -11.34
N TYR A 279 -43.11 -19.73 -10.48
CA TYR A 279 -44.33 -19.93 -9.69
C TYR A 279 -44.45 -18.81 -8.64
N ILE A 280 -45.68 -18.47 -8.30
CA ILE A 280 -46.00 -17.45 -7.30
C ILE A 280 -46.89 -18.09 -6.23
N SER A 281 -46.50 -18.01 -4.96
CA SER A 281 -47.27 -18.62 -3.86
C SER A 281 -47.19 -17.79 -2.58
N ASN A 282 -48.04 -18.12 -1.62
CA ASN A 282 -48.08 -17.54 -0.28
C ASN A 282 -47.73 -18.59 0.79
N ALA A 283 -47.65 -18.19 2.06
CA ALA A 283 -47.29 -19.10 3.14
C ALA A 283 -48.37 -20.16 3.43
N VAL A 284 -49.64 -19.86 3.15
CA VAL A 284 -50.77 -20.79 3.37
C VAL A 284 -50.63 -22.02 2.50
N ASP A 285 -50.43 -21.82 1.19
CA ASP A 285 -50.24 -22.92 0.24
C ASP A 285 -48.90 -23.64 0.46
N ILE A 286 -47.83 -22.92 0.82
CA ILE A 286 -46.55 -23.56 1.16
C ILE A 286 -46.66 -24.44 2.41
N ALA A 287 -47.44 -24.05 3.42
CA ALA A 287 -47.71 -24.91 4.57
C ALA A 287 -48.35 -26.23 4.15
N LYS A 288 -49.36 -26.15 3.27
CA LYS A 288 -50.05 -27.32 2.74
C LYS A 288 -49.13 -28.18 1.89
N TRP A 289 -48.33 -27.55 1.04
CA TRP A 289 -47.31 -28.20 0.22
C TRP A 289 -46.31 -28.99 1.07
N LEU A 290 -45.72 -28.38 2.11
CA LEU A 290 -44.76 -29.06 2.99
C LEU A 290 -45.38 -30.25 3.73
N LYS A 291 -46.63 -30.12 4.20
CA LYS A 291 -47.35 -31.24 4.84
C LYS A 291 -47.60 -32.41 3.88
N ILE A 292 -47.96 -32.11 2.63
CA ILE A 292 -48.08 -33.13 1.57
C ILE A 292 -46.72 -33.79 1.32
N GLN A 293 -45.65 -33.01 1.19
CA GLN A 293 -44.29 -33.54 0.97
C GLN A 293 -43.79 -34.40 2.14
N MET A 294 -44.31 -34.22 3.36
CA MET A 294 -43.98 -35.08 4.51
C MET A 294 -44.97 -36.23 4.71
N ASN A 295 -45.95 -36.40 3.81
CA ASN A 295 -47.04 -37.37 3.93
C ASN A 295 -47.88 -37.24 5.22
N THR A 296 -47.95 -36.05 5.80
CA THR A 296 -48.71 -35.81 7.04
C THR A 296 -50.18 -35.45 6.80
N ILE A 297 -50.53 -35.07 5.57
CA ILE A 297 -51.90 -34.90 5.10
C ILE A 297 -52.07 -35.59 3.74
N GLU A 298 -53.30 -35.95 3.41
CA GLU A 298 -53.60 -36.52 2.09
C GLU A 298 -53.53 -35.45 0.98
N PRO A 299 -52.90 -35.75 -0.17
CA PRO A 299 -52.67 -34.81 -1.27
C PRO A 299 -53.92 -34.56 -2.14
N GLY A 300 -55.11 -34.54 -1.53
CA GLY A 300 -56.38 -34.37 -2.22
C GLY A 300 -56.67 -35.52 -3.18
N THR A 301 -56.78 -35.21 -4.48
CA THR A 301 -56.96 -36.21 -5.56
C THR A 301 -55.66 -36.57 -6.26
N PHE A 302 -54.54 -35.97 -5.86
CA PHE A 302 -53.23 -36.29 -6.42
C PHE A 302 -52.71 -37.62 -5.88
N ASP A 303 -51.91 -38.32 -6.68
CA ASP A 303 -51.40 -39.63 -6.29
C ASP A 303 -50.22 -39.51 -5.32
N LYS A 304 -50.40 -40.00 -4.09
CA LYS A 304 -49.40 -39.97 -3.03
C LYS A 304 -48.10 -40.69 -3.39
N SER A 305 -48.16 -41.79 -4.15
CA SER A 305 -46.96 -42.54 -4.54
C SER A 305 -45.97 -41.73 -5.38
N LEU A 306 -46.47 -40.72 -6.12
CA LEU A 306 -45.61 -39.83 -6.91
C LEU A 306 -44.82 -38.86 -6.02
N ILE A 307 -45.36 -38.48 -4.86
CA ILE A 307 -44.65 -37.67 -3.86
C ILE A 307 -43.46 -38.47 -3.31
N ASP A 308 -43.67 -39.73 -2.94
CA ASP A 308 -42.61 -40.62 -2.44
C ASP A 308 -41.49 -40.81 -3.46
N ILE A 309 -41.84 -41.05 -4.73
CA ILE A 309 -40.87 -41.17 -5.83
C ILE A 309 -40.06 -39.87 -5.98
N SER A 310 -40.70 -38.71 -5.81
CA SER A 310 -40.05 -37.41 -5.99
C SER A 310 -38.90 -37.14 -5.01
N HIS A 311 -38.82 -37.88 -3.90
CA HIS A 311 -37.73 -37.75 -2.91
C HIS A 311 -36.57 -38.71 -3.16
N ILE A 312 -36.68 -39.63 -4.12
CA ILE A 312 -35.62 -40.59 -4.43
C ILE A 312 -34.53 -39.88 -5.24
N PRO A 313 -33.30 -39.73 -4.70
CA PRO A 313 -32.23 -39.05 -5.40
C PRO A 313 -31.45 -39.98 -6.34
N ASP A 314 -30.82 -39.40 -7.37
CA ASP A 314 -29.86 -40.13 -8.19
C ASP A 314 -28.55 -40.31 -7.43
N ARG A 315 -28.24 -41.57 -7.10
CA ARG A 315 -26.99 -41.99 -6.44
C ARG A 315 -26.03 -42.70 -7.39
N THR A 316 -26.30 -42.68 -8.70
CA THR A 316 -25.40 -43.25 -9.71
C THR A 316 -24.18 -42.35 -9.99
N VAL A 317 -24.27 -41.07 -9.63
CA VAL A 317 -23.18 -40.08 -9.67
C VAL A 317 -22.74 -39.68 -8.26
N ALA A 318 -21.52 -39.15 -8.15
CA ALA A 318 -21.00 -38.66 -6.87
C ALA A 318 -21.87 -37.52 -6.30
N PRO A 319 -22.07 -37.45 -4.97
CA PRO A 319 -22.79 -36.36 -4.34
C PRO A 319 -22.04 -35.03 -4.48
N ASN A 320 -22.77 -33.94 -4.24
CA ASN A 320 -22.21 -32.60 -4.13
C ASN A 320 -21.22 -32.50 -2.96
N SER A 321 -20.42 -31.42 -2.96
CA SER A 321 -19.44 -31.16 -1.90
C SER A 321 -20.05 -30.99 -0.50
N ASP A 322 -21.35 -30.69 -0.42
CA ASP A 322 -22.13 -30.61 0.82
C ASP A 322 -22.74 -31.96 1.25
N GLY A 323 -22.50 -33.04 0.49
CA GLY A 323 -23.03 -34.38 0.75
C GLY A 323 -24.47 -34.62 0.26
N SER A 324 -25.07 -33.68 -0.50
CA SER A 324 -26.39 -33.87 -1.11
C SER A 324 -26.31 -34.59 -2.47
N SER A 325 -27.36 -35.33 -2.84
CA SER A 325 -27.64 -35.65 -4.26
C SER A 325 -29.00 -35.11 -4.64
N TYR A 326 -29.19 -34.88 -5.93
CA TYR A 326 -30.40 -34.29 -6.45
C TYR A 326 -31.46 -35.34 -6.76
N ALA A 327 -32.71 -34.99 -6.49
CA ALA A 327 -33.93 -35.72 -6.81
C ALA A 327 -34.84 -34.82 -7.67
N TYR A 328 -36.11 -35.15 -7.79
CA TYR A 328 -37.14 -34.52 -8.62
C TYR A 328 -37.50 -33.09 -8.17
N GLY A 329 -36.55 -32.16 -8.21
CA GLY A 329 -36.70 -30.79 -7.72
C GLY A 329 -36.19 -30.56 -6.30
N TRP A 330 -35.48 -31.53 -5.71
CA TRP A 330 -35.04 -31.52 -4.31
C TRP A 330 -33.57 -31.91 -4.15
N SER A 331 -32.88 -31.31 -3.18
CA SER A 331 -31.58 -31.78 -2.69
C SER A 331 -31.79 -32.68 -1.48
N VAL A 332 -31.24 -33.90 -1.54
CA VAL A 332 -31.41 -34.95 -0.51
C VAL A 332 -30.07 -35.22 0.17
N PHE A 333 -29.95 -34.78 1.42
CA PHE A 333 -28.70 -34.85 2.19
C PHE A 333 -28.49 -36.24 2.80
N GLN A 334 -27.26 -36.73 2.74
CA GLN A 334 -26.88 -38.02 3.32
C GLN A 334 -26.67 -37.95 4.84
N SER A 335 -26.31 -36.77 5.35
CA SER A 335 -26.07 -36.50 6.77
C SER A 335 -27.26 -35.80 7.42
N GLY A 336 -27.34 -35.90 8.75
CA GLY A 336 -28.29 -35.10 9.55
C GLY A 336 -29.74 -35.54 9.43
N GLY A 337 -30.03 -36.84 9.37
CA GLY A 337 -31.41 -37.36 9.46
C GLY A 337 -32.20 -37.39 8.14
N GLY A 338 -31.55 -37.17 6.99
CA GLY A 338 -32.21 -37.22 5.68
C GLY A 338 -32.99 -35.95 5.34
N VAL A 339 -32.42 -34.77 5.63
CA VAL A 339 -32.99 -33.47 5.23
C VAL A 339 -33.22 -33.44 3.74
N ILE A 340 -34.39 -32.95 3.35
CA ILE A 340 -34.73 -32.60 1.99
C ILE A 340 -34.93 -31.09 1.92
N SER A 341 -34.24 -30.43 1.00
CA SER A 341 -34.39 -28.98 0.84
C SER A 341 -34.23 -28.54 -0.61
N HIS A 342 -34.72 -27.34 -0.91
CA HIS A 342 -34.44 -26.67 -2.16
C HIS A 342 -34.49 -25.16 -1.98
N GLY A 343 -33.53 -24.46 -2.59
CA GLY A 343 -33.45 -23.01 -2.60
C GLY A 343 -33.89 -22.42 -3.93
N GLY A 344 -34.71 -21.38 -3.86
CA GLY A 344 -35.19 -20.63 -5.01
C GLY A 344 -34.69 -19.20 -5.01
N SER A 345 -34.20 -18.73 -6.15
CA SER A 345 -33.86 -17.33 -6.35
C SER A 345 -34.30 -16.87 -7.73
N ASN A 346 -34.97 -15.72 -7.77
CA ASN A 346 -35.22 -14.91 -8.95
C ASN A 346 -34.49 -13.56 -8.78
N PRO A 347 -34.44 -12.68 -9.79
CA PRO A 347 -33.66 -11.44 -9.71
C PRO A 347 -34.01 -10.52 -8.53
N ASN A 348 -35.21 -10.62 -7.97
CA ASN A 348 -35.72 -9.76 -6.89
C ASN A 348 -36.59 -10.50 -5.84
N TYR A 349 -36.55 -11.84 -5.83
CA TYR A 349 -37.22 -12.68 -4.84
C TYR A 349 -36.33 -13.87 -4.48
N SER A 350 -36.56 -14.44 -3.31
CA SER A 350 -35.99 -15.74 -2.95
C SER A 350 -36.96 -16.55 -2.10
N SER A 351 -36.84 -17.87 -2.17
CA SER A 351 -37.53 -18.80 -1.30
C SER A 351 -36.58 -19.90 -0.84
N PHE A 352 -36.90 -20.54 0.27
CA PHE A 352 -36.20 -21.73 0.71
C PHE A 352 -37.16 -22.66 1.43
N PHE A 353 -37.17 -23.92 1.02
CA PHE A 353 -37.99 -24.97 1.62
C PHE A 353 -37.09 -26.06 2.17
N LEU A 354 -37.37 -26.48 3.39
CA LEU A 354 -36.66 -27.54 4.11
C LEU A 354 -37.70 -28.42 4.80
N PHE A 355 -37.54 -29.73 4.73
CA PHE A 355 -38.37 -30.65 5.49
C PHE A 355 -37.66 -31.96 5.80
N ARG A 356 -38.17 -32.64 6.83
CA ARG A 356 -37.65 -33.89 7.36
C ARG A 356 -38.82 -34.86 7.48
N PRO A 357 -39.05 -35.73 6.47
CA PRO A 357 -40.21 -36.61 6.48
C PRO A 357 -40.31 -37.50 7.72
N GLN A 358 -39.17 -38.01 8.22
CA GLN A 358 -39.13 -38.88 9.39
C GLN A 358 -39.45 -38.16 10.71
N GLU A 359 -39.01 -36.91 10.84
CA GLU A 359 -39.26 -36.07 12.02
C GLU A 359 -40.59 -35.31 11.90
N GLN A 360 -41.22 -35.34 10.72
CA GLN A 360 -42.44 -34.61 10.35
C GLN A 360 -42.34 -33.10 10.59
N VAL A 361 -41.15 -32.52 10.44
CA VAL A 361 -40.90 -31.07 10.57
C VAL A 361 -40.60 -30.46 9.20
N GLY A 362 -41.26 -29.35 8.88
CA GLY A 362 -41.02 -28.59 7.65
C GLY A 362 -40.96 -27.08 7.90
N VAL A 363 -40.09 -26.40 7.18
CA VAL A 363 -39.85 -24.94 7.24
C VAL A 363 -39.90 -24.38 5.83
N GLY A 364 -40.70 -23.33 5.64
CA GLY A 364 -40.80 -22.59 4.39
C GLY A 364 -40.56 -21.10 4.59
N ILE A 365 -39.74 -20.51 3.73
CA ILE A 365 -39.39 -19.09 3.75
C ILE A 365 -39.60 -18.49 2.37
N LEU A 366 -40.32 -17.36 2.33
CA LEU A 366 -40.55 -16.55 1.14
C LEU A 366 -40.06 -15.13 1.40
N ALA A 367 -39.31 -14.53 0.48
CA ALA A 367 -38.73 -13.20 0.67
C ALA A 367 -38.78 -12.35 -0.61
N ASN A 368 -39.00 -11.04 -0.44
CA ASN A 368 -39.08 -10.08 -1.55
C ASN A 368 -37.74 -9.42 -1.91
N LEU A 369 -36.64 -10.16 -1.74
CA LEU A 369 -35.30 -9.79 -2.19
C LEU A 369 -34.53 -11.06 -2.53
N ASN A 370 -33.63 -11.01 -3.50
CA ASN A 370 -32.76 -12.12 -3.84
C ASN A 370 -31.62 -12.26 -2.81
N SER A 371 -31.77 -13.18 -1.84
CA SER A 371 -30.81 -13.33 -0.75
C SER A 371 -30.63 -14.78 -0.30
N SER A 372 -29.38 -15.16 -0.04
CA SER A 372 -29.01 -16.45 0.57
C SER A 372 -29.38 -16.52 2.05
N PHE A 373 -29.76 -15.41 2.69
CA PHE A 373 -30.23 -15.43 4.08
C PHE A 373 -31.55 -16.17 4.27
N THR A 374 -32.31 -16.46 3.20
CA THR A 374 -33.48 -17.34 3.28
C THR A 374 -33.08 -18.76 3.70
N GLU A 375 -32.06 -19.33 3.08
CA GLU A 375 -31.48 -20.61 3.45
C GLU A 375 -30.93 -20.62 4.88
N VAL A 376 -30.10 -19.63 5.23
CA VAL A 376 -29.54 -19.48 6.58
C VAL A 376 -30.65 -19.37 7.64
N THR A 377 -31.74 -18.69 7.31
CA THR A 377 -32.89 -18.57 8.21
C THR A 377 -33.60 -19.90 8.37
N ALA A 378 -33.83 -20.65 7.29
CA ALA A 378 -34.53 -21.93 7.34
C ALA A 378 -33.76 -22.98 8.17
N TYR A 379 -32.46 -23.15 7.90
CA TYR A 379 -31.63 -24.07 8.69
C TYR A 379 -31.47 -23.61 10.14
N GLY A 380 -31.39 -22.31 10.40
CA GLY A 380 -31.35 -21.82 11.78
C GLY A 380 -32.66 -22.08 12.53
N ILE A 381 -33.81 -21.98 11.85
CA ILE A 381 -35.11 -22.39 12.42
C ILE A 381 -35.12 -23.89 12.70
N ASP A 382 -34.70 -24.72 11.74
CA ASP A 382 -34.57 -26.18 11.92
C ASP A 382 -33.71 -26.53 13.14
N ASN A 383 -32.55 -25.88 13.29
CA ASN A 383 -31.67 -26.07 14.44
C ASN A 383 -32.37 -25.69 15.77
N ILE A 384 -33.06 -24.55 15.83
CA ILE A 384 -33.78 -24.11 17.04
C ILE A 384 -34.89 -25.11 17.40
N ILE A 385 -35.62 -25.63 16.42
CA ILE A 385 -36.66 -26.66 16.64
C ILE A 385 -36.04 -27.90 17.27
N ARG A 386 -34.88 -28.34 16.77
CA ARG A 386 -34.11 -29.50 17.26
C ARG A 386 -33.31 -29.23 18.56
N GLY A 387 -33.38 -28.01 19.12
CA GLY A 387 -32.65 -27.64 20.34
C GLY A 387 -31.16 -27.39 20.13
N GLU A 388 -30.72 -27.27 18.88
CA GLU A 388 -29.36 -26.92 18.48
C GLU A 388 -29.19 -25.40 18.36
N LYS A 389 -27.96 -24.91 18.49
CA LYS A 389 -27.68 -23.49 18.26
C LYS A 389 -27.70 -23.18 16.76
N PRO A 390 -28.41 -22.13 16.32
CA PRO A 390 -28.39 -21.72 14.92
C PRO A 390 -27.01 -21.17 14.54
N VAL A 391 -26.47 -21.59 13.38
CA VAL A 391 -25.15 -21.20 12.88
C VAL A 391 -25.31 -20.45 11.56
N ASN A 392 -24.60 -19.33 11.42
CA ASN A 392 -24.49 -18.62 10.14
C ASN A 392 -23.31 -19.18 9.35
N TYR A 393 -23.58 -20.01 8.35
CA TYR A 393 -22.55 -20.69 7.57
C TYR A 393 -22.41 -20.19 6.12
N LEU A 394 -23.33 -19.34 5.63
CA LEU A 394 -23.29 -18.77 4.28
C LEU A 394 -23.12 -17.25 4.29
N SER A 395 -22.29 -16.75 3.38
CA SER A 395 -22.18 -15.33 3.05
C SER A 395 -23.06 -15.00 1.85
N ASP A 396 -23.86 -13.94 1.93
CA ASP A 396 -24.66 -13.47 0.79
C ASP A 396 -23.76 -12.85 -0.28
N GLN A 397 -23.67 -13.53 -1.43
CA GLN A 397 -22.81 -13.10 -2.54
C GLN A 397 -23.25 -11.76 -3.14
N TYR A 398 -24.56 -11.51 -3.25
CA TYR A 398 -25.07 -10.25 -3.79
C TYR A 398 -24.71 -9.08 -2.88
N LEU A 399 -24.85 -9.26 -1.56
CA LEU A 399 -24.44 -8.25 -0.59
C LEU A 399 -22.92 -8.05 -0.58
N ALA A 400 -22.13 -9.12 -0.71
CA ALA A 400 -20.67 -9.02 -0.80
C ALA A 400 -20.22 -8.22 -2.04
N ILE A 401 -20.83 -8.48 -3.21
CA ILE A 401 -20.59 -7.72 -4.44
C ILE A 401 -21.00 -6.26 -4.27
N ASP A 402 -22.14 -5.99 -3.64
CA ASP A 402 -22.62 -4.62 -3.40
C ASP A 402 -21.71 -3.87 -2.40
N ASN A 403 -21.25 -4.53 -1.33
CA ASN A 403 -20.27 -4.02 -0.39
C ASN A 403 -18.99 -3.60 -1.13
N ALA A 404 -18.39 -4.52 -1.89
CA ALA A 404 -17.16 -4.27 -2.64
C ALA A 404 -17.32 -3.12 -3.64
N SER A 405 -18.44 -3.10 -4.38
CA SER A 405 -18.74 -2.06 -5.36
C SER A 405 -18.96 -0.69 -4.70
N THR A 406 -19.59 -0.67 -3.53
CA THR A 406 -19.78 0.54 -2.72
C THR A 406 -18.45 1.06 -2.20
N THR A 407 -17.57 0.20 -1.68
CA THR A 407 -16.23 0.58 -1.23
C THR A 407 -15.39 1.14 -2.38
N ILE A 408 -15.40 0.48 -3.55
CA ILE A 408 -14.74 0.99 -4.76
C ILE A 408 -15.27 2.38 -5.12
N THR A 409 -16.59 2.57 -5.07
CA THR A 409 -17.22 3.86 -5.39
C THR A 409 -16.78 4.96 -4.41
N LEU A 410 -16.77 4.67 -3.11
CA LEU A 410 -16.36 5.61 -2.07
C LEU A 410 -14.88 6.00 -2.13
N ILE A 411 -14.02 5.14 -2.66
CA ILE A 411 -12.58 5.43 -2.84
C ILE A 411 -12.32 6.12 -4.19
N ALA A 412 -12.89 5.60 -5.28
CA ALA A 412 -12.63 6.08 -6.62
C ALA A 412 -13.19 7.49 -6.87
N LEU A 413 -14.34 7.83 -6.27
CA LEU A 413 -14.99 9.13 -6.47
C LEU A 413 -14.13 10.30 -5.92
N PRO A 414 -13.69 10.31 -4.64
CA PRO A 414 -12.78 11.36 -4.14
C PRO A 414 -11.48 11.45 -4.92
N VAL A 415 -10.87 10.32 -5.29
CA VAL A 415 -9.62 10.30 -6.08
C VAL A 415 -9.85 10.93 -7.45
N ALA A 416 -10.96 10.61 -8.12
CA ALA A 416 -11.32 11.23 -9.40
C ALA A 416 -11.52 12.75 -9.25
N LEU A 417 -12.27 13.20 -8.23
CA LEU A 417 -12.52 14.63 -7.98
C LEU A 417 -11.23 15.39 -7.68
N VAL A 418 -10.36 14.86 -6.81
CA VAL A 418 -9.04 15.46 -6.52
C VAL A 418 -8.18 15.50 -7.78
N THR A 419 -8.20 14.45 -8.59
CA THR A 419 -7.43 14.42 -9.84
C THR A 419 -7.95 15.45 -10.84
N ILE A 420 -9.27 15.59 -11.01
CA ILE A 420 -9.87 16.63 -11.85
C ILE A 420 -9.46 18.01 -11.35
N PHE A 421 -9.54 18.27 -10.05
CA PHE A 421 -9.10 19.53 -9.45
C PHE A 421 -7.61 19.83 -9.71
N LEU A 422 -6.75 18.82 -9.59
CA LEU A 422 -5.32 18.96 -9.90
C LEU A 422 -5.05 19.15 -11.40
N ILE A 423 -5.84 18.56 -12.29
CA ILE A 423 -5.79 18.84 -13.73
C ILE A 423 -6.13 20.30 -13.98
N LEU A 424 -7.20 20.84 -13.37
CA LEU A 424 -7.57 22.26 -13.50
C LEU A 424 -6.44 23.18 -13.03
N ILE A 425 -5.85 22.91 -11.88
CA ILE A 425 -4.67 23.66 -11.38
C ILE A 425 -3.51 23.57 -12.37
N LEU A 426 -3.26 22.38 -12.92
CA LEU A 426 -2.17 22.15 -13.88
C LEU A 426 -2.40 22.95 -15.16
N ILE A 427 -3.63 22.99 -15.69
CA ILE A 427 -4.00 23.81 -16.85
C ILE A 427 -3.75 25.29 -16.56
N ILE A 428 -4.20 25.79 -15.40
CA ILE A 428 -3.93 27.18 -14.98
C ILE A 428 -2.41 27.45 -14.89
N GLN A 429 -1.61 26.51 -14.39
CA GLN A 429 -0.16 26.65 -14.31
C GLN A 429 0.52 26.66 -15.69
N ILE A 430 0.00 25.91 -16.66
CA ILE A 430 0.47 25.92 -18.04
C ILE A 430 0.16 27.28 -18.68
N ILE A 431 -1.09 27.77 -18.54
CA ILE A 431 -1.50 29.07 -19.05
C ILE A 431 -0.65 30.21 -18.44
N LYS A 432 -0.37 30.13 -17.13
CA LYS A 432 0.51 31.09 -16.42
C LYS A 432 2.02 30.85 -16.68
N ARG A 433 2.41 29.99 -17.62
CA ARG A 433 3.80 29.64 -17.98
C ARG A 433 4.68 29.22 -16.80
N LYS A 434 4.08 28.70 -15.71
CA LYS A 434 4.80 28.17 -14.54
C LYS A 434 5.36 26.75 -14.76
N ARG A 435 4.91 26.08 -15.83
CA ARG A 435 5.37 24.76 -16.27
C ARG A 435 5.94 24.88 -17.68
N ILE A 436 7.03 24.19 -17.93
CA ILE A 436 7.72 24.18 -19.23
C ILE A 436 7.45 22.84 -19.91
N TYR A 437 7.12 22.88 -21.20
CA TYR A 437 6.97 21.67 -22.01
C TYR A 437 8.35 21.09 -22.33
N VAL A 438 8.57 19.82 -21.98
CA VAL A 438 9.86 19.11 -22.20
C VAL A 438 9.65 17.84 -23.05
N GLY A 439 8.46 17.68 -23.63
CA GLY A 439 8.12 16.50 -24.44
C GLY A 439 8.85 16.49 -25.77
N LYS A 440 9.64 15.45 -26.05
CA LYS A 440 10.04 15.12 -27.42
C LYS A 440 8.87 14.43 -28.12
N VAL A 441 8.53 14.80 -29.35
CA VAL A 441 7.39 14.25 -30.12
C VAL A 441 7.31 12.72 -30.04
N LYS A 442 8.43 12.03 -30.31
CA LYS A 442 8.54 10.56 -30.24
C LYS A 442 8.17 10.00 -28.86
N ARG A 443 8.62 10.66 -27.78
CA ARG A 443 8.34 10.23 -26.39
C ARG A 443 6.88 10.44 -26.02
N VAL A 444 6.29 11.55 -26.46
CA VAL A 444 4.87 11.82 -26.25
C VAL A 444 4.03 10.75 -26.92
N LEU A 445 4.31 10.48 -28.20
CA LEU A 445 3.57 9.51 -29.01
C LEU A 445 3.67 8.08 -28.45
N LEU A 446 4.87 7.66 -28.01
CA LEU A 446 5.07 6.38 -27.31
C LEU A 446 4.31 6.31 -25.98
N SER A 447 4.29 7.39 -25.20
CA SER A 447 3.62 7.42 -23.89
C SER A 447 2.10 7.40 -24.05
N THR A 448 1.55 8.12 -25.02
CA THR A 448 0.12 8.09 -25.34
C THR A 448 -0.31 6.74 -25.89
N LEU A 449 0.48 6.14 -26.79
CA LEU A 449 0.22 4.80 -27.31
C LEU A 449 0.20 3.77 -26.17
N PHE A 450 1.21 3.78 -25.30
CA PHE A 450 1.25 2.88 -24.15
C PHE A 450 0.05 3.06 -23.21
N LEU A 451 -0.33 4.30 -22.89
CA LEU A 451 -1.51 4.57 -22.06
C LEU A 451 -2.79 4.11 -22.73
N SER A 452 -2.93 4.29 -24.05
CA SER A 452 -4.10 3.79 -24.78
C SER A 452 -4.19 2.26 -24.73
N ILE A 453 -3.08 1.55 -24.97
CA ILE A 453 -3.01 0.09 -24.86
C ILE A 453 -3.34 -0.36 -23.43
N PHE A 454 -2.83 0.34 -22.42
CA PHE A 454 -3.11 0.02 -21.02
C PHE A 454 -4.59 0.22 -20.66
N ILE A 455 -5.20 1.35 -21.04
CA ILE A 455 -6.62 1.63 -20.78
C ILE A 455 -7.51 0.65 -21.55
N SER A 456 -7.19 0.35 -22.81
CA SER A 456 -7.89 -0.66 -23.62
C SER A 456 -7.75 -2.06 -23.02
N GLY A 457 -6.56 -2.43 -22.54
CA GLY A 457 -6.32 -3.69 -21.84
C GLY A 457 -7.13 -3.79 -20.55
N LEU A 458 -7.12 -2.75 -19.71
CA LEU A 458 -7.95 -2.67 -18.51
C LEU A 458 -9.44 -2.79 -18.86
N GLY A 459 -9.91 -2.08 -19.89
CA GLY A 459 -11.28 -2.16 -20.38
C GLY A 459 -11.66 -3.56 -20.84
N TYR A 460 -10.76 -4.26 -21.54
CA TYR A 460 -10.95 -5.65 -21.93
C TYR A 460 -11.00 -6.60 -20.72
N CYS A 461 -10.13 -6.41 -19.72
CA CYS A 461 -10.20 -7.15 -18.46
C CYS A 461 -11.55 -6.91 -17.77
N MET A 462 -12.01 -5.67 -17.68
CA MET A 462 -13.32 -5.34 -17.11
C MET A 462 -14.45 -6.01 -17.91
N TYR A 463 -14.40 -5.99 -19.24
CA TYR A 463 -15.37 -6.71 -20.09
C TYR A 463 -15.37 -8.23 -19.85
N LYS A 464 -14.21 -8.82 -19.52
CA LYS A 464 -14.02 -10.25 -19.23
C LYS A 464 -14.28 -10.64 -17.76
N ILE A 465 -14.76 -9.73 -16.92
CA ILE A 465 -15.23 -10.04 -15.55
C ILE A 465 -16.19 -11.24 -15.52
N PRO A 466 -17.18 -11.37 -16.42
CA PRO A 466 -18.11 -12.49 -16.37
C PRO A 466 -17.46 -13.86 -16.53
N ASP A 467 -16.47 -13.96 -17.42
CA ASP A 467 -15.71 -15.19 -17.66
C ASP A 467 -14.88 -15.60 -16.44
N ALA A 468 -14.44 -14.64 -15.63
CA ALA A 468 -13.63 -14.91 -14.45
C ALA A 468 -14.45 -15.07 -13.16
N LEU A 469 -15.50 -14.27 -12.96
CA LEU A 469 -16.23 -14.16 -11.68
C LEU A 469 -17.67 -14.69 -11.71
N TYR A 470 -18.25 -14.96 -12.89
CA TYR A 470 -19.65 -15.37 -13.06
C TYR A 470 -19.81 -16.56 -14.02
N GLU A 471 -18.84 -17.48 -14.01
CA GLU A 471 -18.89 -18.74 -14.79
C GLU A 471 -19.17 -18.56 -16.30
N GLY A 472 -18.81 -17.40 -16.87
CA GLY A 472 -19.03 -17.10 -18.29
C GLY A 472 -20.46 -16.68 -18.65
N LEU A 473 -21.28 -16.29 -17.67
CA LEU A 473 -22.61 -15.72 -17.91
C LEU A 473 -22.52 -14.40 -18.70
N PRO A 474 -23.49 -14.07 -19.56
CA PRO A 474 -23.44 -12.84 -20.34
C PRO A 474 -23.72 -11.60 -19.47
N TRP A 475 -23.22 -10.44 -19.90
CA TRP A 475 -23.49 -9.16 -19.24
C TRP A 475 -24.98 -8.80 -19.15
N SER A 476 -25.80 -9.27 -20.10
CA SER A 476 -27.27 -9.12 -20.06
C SER A 476 -27.84 -9.79 -18.80
N PHE A 477 -27.39 -11.00 -18.50
CA PHE A 477 -27.79 -11.73 -17.29
C PHE A 477 -27.27 -11.03 -16.02
N ILE A 478 -25.99 -10.67 -15.98
CA ILE A 478 -25.39 -10.04 -14.79
C ILE A 478 -26.07 -8.71 -14.45
N LYS A 479 -26.44 -7.89 -15.44
CA LYS A 479 -27.19 -6.64 -15.20
C LYS A 479 -28.54 -6.88 -14.51
N VAL A 480 -29.19 -8.01 -14.79
CA VAL A 480 -30.48 -8.37 -14.22
C VAL A 480 -30.33 -8.98 -12.83
N TRP A 481 -29.30 -9.78 -12.57
CA TRP A 481 -29.13 -10.52 -11.30
C TRP A 481 -28.22 -9.83 -10.29
N ALA A 482 -27.08 -9.28 -10.70
CA ALA A 482 -26.12 -8.64 -9.79
C ALA A 482 -26.62 -7.27 -9.27
N PRO A 483 -26.11 -6.78 -8.12
CA PRO A 483 -26.47 -5.46 -7.58
C PRO A 483 -26.19 -4.33 -8.58
N GLN A 484 -27.04 -3.30 -8.58
CA GLN A 484 -26.86 -2.15 -9.49
C GLN A 484 -25.57 -1.35 -9.20
N SER A 485 -25.07 -1.40 -7.97
CA SER A 485 -23.81 -0.77 -7.56
C SER A 485 -22.59 -1.32 -8.31
N LEU A 486 -22.62 -2.57 -8.77
CA LEU A 486 -21.52 -3.19 -9.52
C LEU A 486 -21.19 -2.40 -10.79
N MET A 487 -22.23 -2.06 -11.58
CA MET A 487 -22.06 -1.31 -12.82
C MET A 487 -21.55 0.11 -12.57
N VAL A 488 -22.00 0.75 -11.50
CA VAL A 488 -21.53 2.08 -11.08
C VAL A 488 -20.07 2.02 -10.63
N GLY A 489 -19.71 1.03 -9.81
CA GLY A 489 -18.34 0.82 -9.33
C GLY A 489 -17.36 0.59 -10.48
N ILE A 490 -17.68 -0.30 -11.43
CA ILE A 490 -16.83 -0.60 -12.60
C ILE A 490 -16.64 0.64 -13.47
N SER A 491 -17.74 1.33 -13.83
CA SER A 491 -17.68 2.51 -14.70
C SER A 491 -16.90 3.66 -14.07
N LEU A 492 -17.12 3.93 -12.78
CA LEU A 492 -16.38 4.95 -12.05
C LEU A 492 -14.89 4.61 -11.90
N LEU A 493 -14.54 3.33 -11.69
CA LEU A 493 -13.16 2.90 -11.61
C LEU A 493 -12.42 3.14 -12.95
N ILE A 494 -13.03 2.77 -14.07
CA ILE A 494 -12.48 3.02 -15.42
C ILE A 494 -12.30 4.52 -15.65
N ALA A 495 -13.31 5.34 -15.32
CA ALA A 495 -13.23 6.79 -15.44
C ALA A 495 -12.10 7.38 -14.58
N CYS A 496 -12.00 6.95 -13.31
CA CYS A 496 -10.97 7.40 -12.37
C CYS A 496 -9.56 7.07 -12.89
N VAL A 497 -9.33 5.84 -13.35
CA VAL A 497 -8.03 5.43 -13.94
C VAL A 497 -7.72 6.23 -15.20
N THR A 498 -8.70 6.46 -16.06
CA THR A 498 -8.53 7.24 -17.30
C THR A 498 -8.14 8.69 -17.00
N ILE A 499 -8.86 9.34 -16.08
CA ILE A 499 -8.57 10.72 -15.64
C ILE A 499 -7.17 10.80 -15.01
N PHE A 500 -6.80 9.83 -14.16
CA PHE A 500 -5.47 9.76 -13.58
C PHE A 500 -4.37 9.55 -14.64
N CYS A 501 -4.59 8.70 -15.64
CA CYS A 501 -3.66 8.51 -16.75
C CYS A 501 -3.43 9.82 -17.53
N ILE A 502 -4.49 10.59 -17.78
CA ILE A 502 -4.39 11.91 -18.41
C ILE A 502 -3.58 12.86 -17.54
N TYR A 503 -3.87 12.95 -16.24
CA TYR A 503 -3.10 13.77 -15.30
C TYR A 503 -1.62 13.36 -15.24
N PHE A 504 -1.34 12.06 -15.19
CA PHE A 504 0.02 11.51 -15.18
C PHE A 504 0.77 11.88 -16.46
N LEU A 505 0.12 11.77 -17.62
CA LEU A 505 0.70 12.18 -18.89
C LEU A 505 1.00 13.69 -18.89
N LEU A 506 0.05 14.53 -18.50
CA LEU A 506 0.22 15.98 -18.47
C LEU A 506 1.37 16.41 -17.54
N THR A 507 1.47 15.84 -16.33
CA THR A 507 2.58 16.13 -15.42
C THR A 507 3.93 15.64 -15.93
N SER A 508 3.96 14.61 -16.79
CA SER A 508 5.18 14.12 -17.42
C SER A 508 5.66 14.98 -18.60
N LEU A 509 4.73 15.66 -19.29
CA LEU A 509 5.01 16.53 -20.43
C LEU A 509 5.34 17.97 -19.99
N PHE A 510 4.64 18.47 -18.98
CA PHE A 510 4.75 19.83 -18.46
C PHE A 510 5.39 19.83 -17.07
N ILE A 511 6.71 20.02 -17.03
CA ILE A 511 7.51 19.91 -15.81
C ILE A 511 7.56 21.27 -15.09
N LYS A 512 7.44 21.25 -13.76
CA LYS A 512 7.67 22.41 -12.89
C LYS A 512 9.00 22.23 -12.15
N LYS A 513 9.84 23.26 -12.11
CA LYS A 513 11.10 23.26 -11.33
C LYS A 513 10.74 23.06 -9.84
N LYS A 514 11.28 22.02 -9.18
CA LYS A 514 10.95 21.59 -7.79
C LYS A 514 9.55 20.96 -7.58
N ASP A 515 8.95 20.32 -8.59
CA ASP A 515 7.71 19.54 -8.40
C ASP A 515 7.96 18.27 -7.57
N LYS A 516 7.42 18.21 -6.36
CA LYS A 516 7.57 17.03 -5.48
C LYS A 516 6.61 15.88 -5.85
N SER A 517 5.54 16.15 -6.60
CA SER A 517 4.58 15.16 -7.13
C SER A 517 4.13 14.06 -6.15
N TRP A 518 3.99 14.36 -4.85
CA TRP A 518 3.63 13.38 -3.82
C TRP A 518 2.31 12.65 -4.10
N PHE A 519 1.33 13.35 -4.67
CA PHE A 519 0.04 12.75 -5.06
C PHE A 519 0.23 11.63 -6.09
N VAL A 520 1.05 11.84 -7.12
CA VAL A 520 1.33 10.80 -8.14
C VAL A 520 2.02 9.59 -7.51
N ILE A 521 2.97 9.82 -6.61
CA ILE A 521 3.67 8.73 -5.91
C ILE A 521 2.70 7.94 -5.04
N ALA A 522 1.81 8.62 -4.30
CA ALA A 522 0.81 7.99 -3.46
C ALA A 522 -0.16 7.11 -4.28
N VAL A 523 -0.75 7.66 -5.35
CA VAL A 523 -1.68 6.90 -6.20
C VAL A 523 -0.98 5.71 -6.87
N LEU A 524 0.21 5.89 -7.44
CA LEU A 524 0.95 4.79 -8.06
C LEU A 524 1.37 3.71 -7.05
N SER A 525 1.65 4.08 -5.81
CA SER A 525 1.97 3.12 -4.74
C SER A 525 0.74 2.29 -4.36
N ILE A 526 -0.44 2.92 -4.28
CA ILE A 526 -1.71 2.22 -4.05
C ILE A 526 -2.02 1.29 -5.22
N VAL A 527 -1.90 1.75 -6.47
CA VAL A 527 -2.13 0.93 -7.67
C VAL A 527 -1.19 -0.27 -7.74
N SER A 528 0.10 -0.06 -7.44
CA SER A 528 1.10 -1.13 -7.39
C SER A 528 0.75 -2.17 -6.33
N GLY A 529 0.43 -1.74 -5.11
CA GLY A 529 0.03 -2.64 -4.04
C GLY A 529 -1.29 -3.36 -4.30
N PHE A 530 -2.25 -2.71 -4.96
CA PHE A 530 -3.49 -3.35 -5.42
C PHE A 530 -3.24 -4.39 -6.52
N GLY A 531 -2.35 -4.10 -7.48
CA GLY A 531 -1.90 -5.08 -8.48
C GLY A 531 -1.31 -6.32 -7.82
N ASN A 532 -0.48 -6.13 -6.79
CA ASN A 532 0.05 -7.21 -5.98
C ASN A 532 -1.06 -8.01 -5.27
N ALA A 533 -2.04 -7.32 -4.67
CA ALA A 533 -3.17 -7.95 -4.00
C ALA A 533 -4.05 -8.77 -4.94
N ILE A 534 -4.31 -8.27 -6.16
CA ILE A 534 -5.04 -8.99 -7.21
C ILE A 534 -4.32 -10.30 -7.56
N VAL A 535 -2.99 -10.28 -7.69
CA VAL A 535 -2.20 -11.48 -8.01
C VAL A 535 -2.42 -12.56 -6.94
N ILE A 536 -2.34 -12.19 -5.66
CA ILE A 536 -2.57 -13.10 -4.53
C ILE A 536 -3.99 -13.67 -4.58
N PHE A 537 -4.99 -12.79 -4.76
CA PHE A 537 -6.40 -13.16 -4.81
C PHE A 537 -6.65 -14.18 -5.93
N ILE A 538 -6.11 -13.93 -7.13
CA ILE A 538 -6.30 -14.81 -8.28
C ILE A 538 -5.62 -16.15 -8.10
N ILE A 539 -4.42 -16.18 -7.51
CA ILE A 539 -3.75 -17.45 -7.19
C ILE A 539 -4.63 -18.23 -6.21
N ASN A 540 -5.11 -17.59 -5.14
CA ASN A 540 -5.95 -18.25 -4.15
C ASN A 540 -7.27 -18.77 -4.75
N GLU A 541 -7.91 -17.96 -5.61
CA GLU A 541 -9.12 -18.34 -6.32
C GLU A 541 -8.87 -19.50 -7.30
N ALA A 542 -7.76 -19.48 -8.04
CA ALA A 542 -7.37 -20.56 -8.94
C ALA A 542 -7.12 -21.89 -8.19
N LEU A 543 -6.61 -21.85 -6.97
CA LEU A 543 -6.41 -23.03 -6.11
C LEU A 543 -7.71 -23.59 -5.52
N ASN A 544 -8.76 -22.77 -5.43
CA ASN A 544 -10.06 -23.19 -4.89
C ASN A 544 -11.01 -23.74 -5.97
N ARG A 545 -10.75 -23.47 -7.26
CA ARG A 545 -11.58 -24.00 -8.36
C ARG A 545 -11.19 -25.43 -8.72
N THR A 546 -12.18 -26.32 -8.72
CA THR A 546 -12.04 -27.74 -9.05
C THR A 546 -12.07 -28.03 -10.55
N ASN A 547 -12.55 -27.09 -11.37
CA ASN A 547 -12.63 -27.20 -12.82
C ASN A 547 -11.45 -26.49 -13.51
N GLY A 548 -10.91 -27.10 -14.57
CA GLY A 548 -9.60 -26.80 -15.18
C GLY A 548 -9.32 -25.35 -15.65
N PHE A 549 -8.13 -25.18 -16.26
CA PHE A 549 -7.53 -23.89 -16.62
C PHE A 549 -8.50 -22.87 -17.25
N GLN A 550 -8.78 -21.78 -16.54
CA GLN A 550 -9.61 -20.69 -17.05
C GLN A 550 -8.75 -19.53 -17.54
N THR A 551 -8.81 -19.26 -18.84
CA THR A 551 -8.11 -18.14 -19.50
C THR A 551 -8.46 -16.78 -18.87
N GLY A 552 -9.66 -16.63 -18.31
CA GLY A 552 -10.11 -15.42 -17.63
C GLY A 552 -9.23 -15.06 -16.43
N LEU A 553 -9.00 -16.00 -15.51
CA LEU A 553 -8.15 -15.77 -14.33
C LEU A 553 -6.71 -15.44 -14.71
N LEU A 554 -6.15 -16.11 -15.74
CA LEU A 554 -4.82 -15.81 -16.26
C LEU A 554 -4.71 -14.35 -16.74
N LEU A 555 -5.74 -13.84 -17.42
CA LEU A 555 -5.74 -12.48 -17.94
C LEU A 555 -5.70 -11.44 -16.80
N PHE A 556 -6.48 -11.64 -15.74
CA PHE A 556 -6.40 -10.79 -14.56
C PHE A 556 -5.07 -10.95 -13.80
N PHE A 557 -4.47 -12.14 -13.82
CA PHE A 557 -3.15 -12.39 -13.23
C PHE A 557 -2.06 -11.59 -13.95
N VAL A 558 -2.06 -11.64 -15.29
CA VAL A 558 -1.15 -10.85 -16.13
C VAL A 558 -1.36 -9.36 -15.91
N LEU A 559 -2.61 -8.89 -15.84
CA LEU A 559 -2.91 -7.50 -15.50
C LEU A 559 -2.37 -7.12 -14.12
N GLY A 560 -2.58 -7.96 -13.09
CA GLY A 560 -2.08 -7.74 -11.73
C GLY A 560 -0.56 -7.62 -11.69
N ILE A 561 0.16 -8.51 -12.39
CA ILE A 561 1.62 -8.43 -12.54
C ILE A 561 2.03 -7.14 -13.26
N ALA A 562 1.35 -6.79 -14.36
CA ALA A 562 1.66 -5.58 -15.11
C ALA A 562 1.48 -4.32 -14.24
N LEU A 563 0.38 -4.23 -13.49
CA LEU A 563 0.11 -3.15 -12.54
C LEU A 563 1.18 -3.07 -11.46
N TYR A 564 1.55 -4.21 -10.87
CA TYR A 564 2.57 -4.28 -9.83
C TYR A 564 3.95 -3.86 -10.36
N VAL A 565 4.45 -4.54 -11.39
CA VAL A 565 5.80 -4.32 -11.92
C VAL A 565 5.94 -2.90 -12.49
N TYR A 566 4.97 -2.44 -13.28
CA TYR A 566 5.04 -1.12 -13.90
C TYR A 566 4.79 -0.01 -12.88
N GLY A 567 3.80 -0.16 -12.00
CA GLY A 567 3.55 0.75 -10.89
C GLY A 567 4.78 0.91 -10.01
N GLN A 568 5.42 -0.20 -9.63
CA GLN A 568 6.62 -0.20 -8.81
C GLN A 568 7.81 0.45 -9.52
N ARG A 569 7.99 0.19 -10.82
CA ARG A 569 9.02 0.86 -11.62
C ARG A 569 8.83 2.37 -11.65
N LEU A 570 7.60 2.85 -11.85
CA LEU A 570 7.30 4.29 -11.88
C LEU A 570 7.53 4.96 -10.53
N VAL A 571 7.08 4.34 -9.43
CA VAL A 571 7.32 4.82 -8.06
C VAL A 571 8.82 4.90 -7.77
N ARG A 572 9.56 3.83 -8.07
CA ARG A 572 11.03 3.75 -7.86
C ARG A 572 11.77 4.85 -8.60
N VAL A 573 11.52 5.03 -9.89
CA VAL A 573 12.22 6.04 -10.71
C VAL A 573 11.94 7.47 -10.20
N ARG A 574 10.69 7.78 -9.81
CA ARG A 574 10.37 9.12 -9.32
C ARG A 574 10.98 9.40 -7.95
N LEU A 575 10.92 8.45 -7.02
CA LEU A 575 11.52 8.62 -5.70
C LEU A 575 13.04 8.74 -5.76
N LEU A 576 13.72 7.97 -6.63
CA LEU A 576 15.17 8.10 -6.83
C LEU A 576 15.57 9.51 -7.32
N LYS A 577 14.82 10.08 -8.28
CA LYS A 577 15.09 11.45 -8.76
C LYS A 577 14.87 12.48 -7.67
N LEU A 578 13.74 12.39 -6.96
CA LEU A 578 13.39 13.30 -5.88
C LEU A 578 14.48 13.29 -4.78
N THR A 579 14.89 12.10 -4.33
CA THR A 579 15.85 11.96 -3.24
C THR A 579 17.25 12.41 -3.66
N ASN A 580 17.71 12.10 -4.88
CA ASN A 580 18.99 12.61 -5.35
C ASN A 580 18.99 14.14 -5.52
N GLU A 581 17.87 14.73 -5.99
CA GLU A 581 17.73 16.19 -6.07
C GLU A 581 17.71 16.83 -4.67
N LEU A 582 17.08 16.18 -3.68
CA LEU A 582 17.14 16.62 -2.28
C LEU A 582 18.58 16.57 -1.74
N VAL A 583 19.31 15.47 -1.95
CA VAL A 583 20.71 15.33 -1.50
C VAL A 583 21.60 16.38 -2.16
N TYR A 584 21.46 16.59 -3.47
CA TYR A 584 22.20 17.64 -4.20
C TYR A 584 21.95 19.01 -3.58
N ASN A 585 20.67 19.39 -3.39
CA ASN A 585 20.32 20.68 -2.81
C ASN A 585 20.82 20.83 -1.37
N THR A 586 20.74 19.77 -0.55
CA THR A 586 21.27 19.79 0.82
C THR A 586 22.79 19.97 0.83
N ARG A 587 23.53 19.27 -0.03
CA ARG A 587 24.98 19.44 -0.16
C ARG A 587 25.37 20.84 -0.60
N MET A 588 24.70 21.37 -1.63
CA MET A 588 24.98 22.73 -2.11
C MET A 588 24.66 23.77 -1.03
N ASN A 589 23.52 23.67 -0.36
CA ASN A 589 23.18 24.60 0.73
C ASN A 589 24.18 24.55 1.89
N LEU A 590 24.74 23.38 2.21
CA LEU A 590 25.77 23.26 3.24
C LEU A 590 27.10 23.86 2.78
N ILE A 591 27.50 23.64 1.52
CA ILE A 591 28.70 24.26 0.94
C ILE A 591 28.55 25.78 0.92
N ASP A 592 27.42 26.29 0.44
CA ASP A 592 27.13 27.73 0.43
C ASP A 592 27.14 28.32 1.85
N GLY A 593 26.59 27.60 2.83
CA GLY A 593 26.62 27.99 4.25
C GLY A 593 28.04 27.99 4.83
N ILE A 594 28.87 26.99 4.49
CA ILE A 594 30.28 26.93 4.92
C ILE A 594 31.09 28.07 4.30
N LEU A 595 30.89 28.38 3.02
CA LEU A 595 31.60 29.46 2.32
C LEU A 595 31.21 30.86 2.79
N ARG A 596 30.03 31.02 3.38
CA ARG A 596 29.54 32.30 3.95
C ARG A 596 29.82 32.47 5.43
N ALA A 597 30.10 31.37 6.16
CA ALA A 597 30.37 31.44 7.58
C ALA A 597 31.66 32.22 7.84
N SER A 598 31.69 32.99 8.94
CA SER A 598 32.89 33.69 9.39
C SER A 598 34.05 32.70 9.63
N TYR A 599 35.28 33.16 9.34
CA TYR A 599 36.48 32.34 9.50
C TYR A 599 36.64 31.83 10.94
N GLU A 600 36.35 32.70 11.93
CA GLU A 600 36.33 32.35 13.35
C GLU A 600 35.41 31.16 13.66
N LYS A 601 34.22 31.12 13.06
CA LYS A 601 33.27 30.03 13.30
C LYS A 601 33.76 28.71 12.70
N ILE A 602 34.40 28.75 11.53
CA ILE A 602 35.02 27.58 10.91
C ILE A 602 36.18 27.04 11.77
N GLU A 603 37.00 27.93 12.35
CA GLU A 603 38.12 27.56 13.24
C GLU A 603 37.63 26.91 14.55
N GLN A 604 36.45 27.30 15.04
CA GLN A 604 35.80 26.70 16.21
C GLN A 604 35.09 25.37 15.92
N LEU A 605 34.72 25.09 14.65
CA LEU A 605 34.04 23.85 14.27
C LEU A 605 35.04 22.69 14.21
N GLU A 606 34.69 21.57 14.84
CA GLU A 606 35.47 20.33 14.70
C GLU A 606 35.47 19.87 13.23
N ASN A 607 36.66 19.80 12.59
CA ASN A 607 36.83 19.34 11.21
C ASN A 607 36.08 18.04 10.88
N GLY A 608 35.95 17.11 11.84
CA GLY A 608 35.19 15.87 11.69
C GLY A 608 33.69 16.05 11.41
N LYS A 609 33.06 17.12 11.93
CA LYS A 609 31.62 17.39 11.73
C LYS A 609 31.31 17.80 10.30
N ILE A 610 32.15 18.63 9.69
CA ILE A 610 31.99 19.08 8.30
C ILE A 610 32.14 17.89 7.34
N HIS A 611 33.19 17.09 7.52
CA HIS A 611 33.41 15.88 6.71
C HIS A 611 32.29 14.85 6.86
N ALA A 612 31.81 14.60 8.08
CA ALA A 612 30.70 13.68 8.34
C ALA A 612 29.39 14.17 7.70
N GLY A 613 29.11 15.49 7.77
CA GLY A 613 27.92 16.11 7.19
C GLY A 613 27.91 16.04 5.65
N LEU A 614 29.00 16.45 5.01
CA LEU A 614 29.08 16.46 3.55
C LEU A 614 29.11 15.07 2.93
N ASN A 615 29.69 14.08 3.62
CA ASN A 615 29.82 12.71 3.09
C ASN A 615 28.79 11.73 3.66
N ASN A 616 28.99 11.26 4.89
CA ASN A 616 28.25 10.12 5.47
C ASN A 616 26.77 10.42 5.74
N ASP A 617 26.47 11.58 6.32
CA ASP A 617 25.09 11.94 6.68
C ASP A 617 24.25 12.28 5.42
N SER A 618 24.87 12.88 4.40
CA SER A 618 24.21 13.14 3.11
C SER A 618 23.98 11.87 2.28
N GLU A 619 24.90 10.90 2.34
CA GLU A 619 24.72 9.58 1.70
C GLU A 619 23.61 8.77 2.38
N THR A 620 23.54 8.80 3.71
CA THR A 620 22.46 8.16 4.47
C THR A 620 21.09 8.69 4.01
N LEU A 621 20.99 10.00 3.74
CA LEU A 621 19.77 10.61 3.19
C LEU A 621 19.46 10.14 1.76
N SER A 622 20.48 9.83 0.94
CA SER A 622 20.29 9.30 -0.42
C SER A 622 19.61 7.91 -0.40
N ASN A 623 20.04 7.06 0.53
CA ASN A 623 19.50 5.71 0.66
C ASN A 623 18.04 5.66 1.14
N PHE A 624 17.52 6.75 1.74
CA PHE A 624 16.14 6.87 2.22
C PHE A 624 15.09 6.54 1.15
N ALA A 625 15.37 6.78 -0.13
CA ALA A 625 14.44 6.46 -1.22
C ALA A 625 14.04 4.99 -1.21
N ASN A 626 15.02 4.08 -1.14
CA ASN A 626 14.79 2.63 -1.17
C ASN A 626 14.04 2.15 0.06
N VAL A 627 14.37 2.71 1.23
CA VAL A 627 13.69 2.43 2.50
C VAL A 627 12.21 2.81 2.40
N LEU A 628 11.93 4.02 1.91
CA LEU A 628 10.58 4.54 1.77
C LEU A 628 9.75 3.71 0.76
N ILE A 629 10.35 3.32 -0.36
CA ILE A 629 9.71 2.44 -1.36
C ILE A 629 9.32 1.11 -0.72
N SER A 630 10.26 0.47 -0.02
CA SER A 630 10.04 -0.82 0.64
C SER A 630 8.95 -0.72 1.70
N ALA A 631 9.01 0.30 2.55
CA ALA A 631 8.05 0.55 3.62
C ALA A 631 6.64 0.80 3.05
N ILE A 632 6.49 1.68 2.06
CA ILE A 632 5.20 1.96 1.43
C ILE A 632 4.63 0.71 0.76
N THR A 633 5.44 -0.01 -0.02
CA THR A 633 4.99 -1.24 -0.71
C THR A 633 4.49 -2.28 0.30
N SER A 634 5.23 -2.44 1.40
CA SER A 634 4.90 -3.35 2.48
C SER A 634 3.60 -2.95 3.18
N LEU A 635 3.46 -1.69 3.56
CA LEU A 635 2.27 -1.17 4.23
C LEU A 635 1.01 -1.28 3.37
N VAL A 636 1.10 -0.94 2.07
CA VAL A 636 -0.04 -1.06 1.15
C VAL A 636 -0.41 -2.53 0.95
N THR A 637 0.58 -3.41 0.78
CA THR A 637 0.33 -4.85 0.63
C THR A 637 -0.33 -5.43 1.88
N LEU A 638 0.15 -5.08 3.07
CA LEU A 638 -0.45 -5.48 4.35
C LEU A 638 -1.88 -4.96 4.49
N PHE A 639 -2.11 -3.70 4.14
CA PHE A 639 -3.45 -3.11 4.15
C PHE A 639 -4.42 -3.87 3.23
N CYS A 640 -4.00 -4.21 2.02
CA CYS A 640 -4.81 -5.03 1.11
C CYS A 640 -5.05 -6.45 1.65
N CYS A 641 -4.04 -7.10 2.25
CA CYS A 641 -4.21 -8.40 2.88
C CYS A 641 -5.19 -8.35 4.05
N PHE A 642 -5.16 -7.30 4.86
CA PHE A 642 -6.11 -7.10 5.96
C PHE A 642 -7.53 -6.85 5.46
N ILE A 643 -7.72 -6.05 4.41
CA ILE A 643 -9.04 -5.91 3.79
C ILE A 643 -9.54 -7.26 3.33
N TYR A 644 -8.70 -8.04 2.65
CA TYR A 644 -9.07 -9.37 2.16
C TYR A 644 -9.44 -10.32 3.30
N LEU A 645 -8.64 -10.37 4.37
CA LEU A 645 -8.93 -11.15 5.57
C LEU A 645 -10.24 -10.70 6.23
N GLY A 646 -10.47 -9.39 6.35
CA GLY A 646 -11.68 -8.83 6.94
C GLY A 646 -12.94 -9.13 6.13
N ILE A 647 -12.83 -9.18 4.79
CA ILE A 647 -13.93 -9.59 3.90
C ILE A 647 -14.28 -11.06 4.12
N ILE A 648 -13.27 -11.93 4.32
CA ILE A 648 -13.51 -13.36 4.60
C ILE A 648 -14.09 -13.52 6.00
N ASN A 649 -13.45 -12.96 7.02
CA ASN A 649 -13.90 -13.01 8.41
C ASN A 649 -13.19 -11.98 9.29
N ILE A 650 -13.99 -11.20 10.01
CA ILE A 650 -13.52 -10.17 10.93
C ILE A 650 -12.62 -10.71 12.05
N TYR A 651 -12.84 -11.95 12.54
CA TYR A 651 -12.02 -12.55 13.60
C TYR A 651 -10.61 -12.87 13.12
N GLY A 652 -10.47 -13.36 11.89
CA GLY A 652 -9.16 -13.59 11.27
C GLY A 652 -8.37 -12.28 11.15
N LEU A 653 -9.03 -11.19 10.78
CA LEU A 653 -8.45 -9.85 10.78
C LEU A 653 -8.00 -9.42 12.18
N LEU A 654 -8.86 -9.57 13.20
CA LEU A 654 -8.55 -9.17 14.58
C LEU A 654 -7.33 -9.91 15.14
N VAL A 655 -7.25 -11.23 14.92
CA VAL A 655 -6.08 -12.03 15.32
C VAL A 655 -4.83 -11.57 14.60
N SER A 656 -4.91 -11.29 13.29
CA SER A 656 -3.78 -10.78 12.52
C SER A 656 -3.27 -9.43 13.03
N ILE A 657 -4.19 -8.52 13.34
CA ILE A 657 -3.88 -7.20 13.92
C ILE A 657 -3.21 -7.39 15.29
N PHE A 658 -3.77 -8.23 16.16
CA PHE A 658 -3.23 -8.50 17.49
C PHE A 658 -1.79 -9.02 17.44
N VAL A 659 -1.52 -9.98 16.55
CA VAL A 659 -0.18 -10.54 16.34
C VAL A 659 0.81 -9.48 15.89
N ILE A 660 0.40 -8.63 14.94
CA ILE A 660 1.25 -7.55 14.45
C ILE A 660 1.50 -6.50 15.53
N PHE A 661 0.51 -6.20 16.38
CA PHE A 661 0.71 -5.34 17.54
C PHE A 661 1.70 -5.93 18.54
N ILE A 662 1.63 -7.23 18.83
CA ILE A 662 2.62 -7.90 19.69
C ILE A 662 4.01 -7.84 19.05
N ALA A 663 4.14 -8.21 17.78
CA ALA A 663 5.41 -8.20 17.06
C ALA A 663 6.01 -6.79 17.00
N ALA A 664 5.20 -5.78 16.67
CA ALA A 664 5.60 -4.38 16.65
C ALA A 664 5.97 -3.86 18.06
N GLY A 665 5.24 -4.27 19.10
CA GLY A 665 5.54 -3.93 20.50
C GLY A 665 6.87 -4.51 20.95
N LEU A 666 7.14 -5.77 20.64
CA LEU A 666 8.43 -6.43 20.86
C LEU A 666 9.55 -5.69 20.13
N TYR A 667 9.34 -5.36 18.84
CA TYR A 667 10.29 -4.59 18.05
C TYR A 667 10.54 -3.21 18.63
N PHE A 668 9.51 -2.54 19.14
CA PHE A 668 9.63 -1.22 19.75
C PHE A 668 10.44 -1.27 21.05
N VAL A 669 10.17 -2.25 21.91
CA VAL A 669 10.88 -2.43 23.18
C VAL A 669 12.35 -2.76 22.95
N VAL A 670 12.64 -3.75 22.09
CA VAL A 670 14.02 -4.14 21.77
C VAL A 670 14.73 -3.03 20.98
N GLY A 671 14.02 -2.41 20.03
CA GLY A 671 14.51 -1.32 19.22
C GLY A 671 14.93 -0.11 20.04
N ARG A 672 14.21 0.25 21.11
CA ARG A 672 14.58 1.39 21.96
C ARG A 672 15.95 1.20 22.61
N HIS A 673 16.28 -0.01 23.07
CA HIS A 673 17.59 -0.31 23.64
C HIS A 673 18.68 -0.33 22.57
N ALA A 674 18.42 -0.98 21.43
CA ALA A 674 19.35 -1.06 20.32
C ALA A 674 19.64 0.31 19.70
N ASN A 675 18.64 1.20 19.62
CA ASN A 675 18.79 2.58 19.14
C ASN A 675 19.74 3.39 20.00
N LYS A 676 19.68 3.24 21.33
CA LYS A 676 20.60 3.93 22.24
C LYS A 676 22.05 3.48 22.01
N LEU A 677 22.27 2.18 21.87
CA LEU A 677 23.59 1.63 21.54
C LEU A 677 24.09 2.14 20.18
N TRP A 678 23.18 2.29 19.21
CA TRP A 678 23.51 2.84 17.90
C TRP A 678 23.93 4.31 17.96
N GLU A 679 23.25 5.13 18.77
CA GLU A 679 23.63 6.52 19.02
C GLU A 679 25.03 6.60 19.65
N GLU A 680 25.29 5.80 20.68
CA GLU A 680 26.63 5.70 21.30
C GLU A 680 27.71 5.23 20.31
N THR A 681 27.43 4.25 19.45
CA THR A 681 28.41 3.80 18.43
C THR A 681 28.76 4.89 17.42
N ARG A 682 27.81 5.80 17.12
CA ARG A 682 28.08 6.95 16.24
C ARG A 682 28.96 8.00 16.91
N ASP A 683 28.85 8.19 18.22
CA ASP A 683 29.76 9.08 18.96
C ASP A 683 31.18 8.51 19.03
N ILE A 684 31.32 7.21 19.28
CA ILE A 684 32.62 6.51 19.24
C ILE A 684 33.25 6.61 17.83
N GLN A 685 32.43 6.64 16.78
CA GLN A 685 32.92 6.85 15.42
C GLN A 685 33.57 8.23 15.23
N ASN A 686 33.12 9.27 15.91
CA ASN A 686 33.78 10.59 15.88
C ASN A 686 35.16 10.53 16.56
N ILE A 687 35.27 9.78 17.67
CA ILE A 687 36.55 9.54 18.37
C ILE A 687 37.51 8.80 17.44
N PHE A 688 37.02 7.81 16.68
CA PHE A 688 37.83 7.12 15.67
C PHE A 688 38.33 8.08 14.58
N PHE A 689 37.50 8.99 14.06
CA PHE A 689 37.96 10.01 13.11
C PHE A 689 39.00 10.94 13.72
N LYS A 690 38.89 11.27 15.01
CA LYS A 690 39.92 12.02 15.74
C LYS A 690 41.24 11.25 15.78
N PHE A 691 41.22 9.94 16.06
CA PHE A 691 42.41 9.09 15.98
C PHE A 691 42.99 9.04 14.57
N ILE A 692 42.18 8.94 13.51
CA ILE A 692 42.69 9.02 12.13
C ILE A 692 43.38 10.36 11.88
N ASN A 693 42.77 11.46 12.28
CA ASN A 693 43.37 12.79 12.10
C ASN A 693 44.69 12.92 12.88
N SER A 694 44.74 12.45 14.13
CA SER A 694 45.96 12.42 14.94
C SER A 694 47.03 11.50 14.35
N LEU A 695 46.64 10.36 13.79
CA LEU A 695 47.55 9.42 13.14
C LEU A 695 48.18 10.03 11.88
N VAL A 696 47.38 10.72 11.06
CA VAL A 696 47.85 11.34 9.80
C VAL A 696 48.75 12.54 10.08
N ASN A 697 48.32 13.45 10.97
CA ASN A 697 49.07 14.68 11.24
C ASN A 697 50.25 14.45 12.19
N GLY A 698 50.10 13.56 13.17
CA GLY A 698 51.12 13.21 14.17
C GLY A 698 51.98 12.01 13.78
N PHE A 699 51.94 11.58 12.52
CA PHE A 699 52.59 10.33 12.09
C PHE A 699 54.10 10.34 12.36
N LYS A 700 54.74 11.49 12.15
CA LYS A 700 56.19 11.66 12.30
C LYS A 700 56.58 11.46 13.77
N GLU A 701 55.83 12.07 14.68
CA GLU A 701 56.02 12.03 16.14
C GLU A 701 55.81 10.62 16.69
N LEU A 702 54.81 9.90 16.14
CA LEU A 702 54.55 8.50 16.48
C LEU A 702 55.65 7.58 15.95
N LYS A 703 56.17 7.84 14.74
CA LYS A 703 57.17 6.98 14.10
C LYS A 703 58.55 7.03 14.77
N LEU A 704 58.89 8.16 15.39
CA LEU A 704 60.19 8.36 16.07
C LEU A 704 60.34 7.55 17.36
N HIS A 705 59.25 7.15 18.02
CA HIS A 705 59.29 6.41 19.28
C HIS A 705 58.34 5.22 19.29
N ASN A 706 58.90 4.01 19.28
CA ASN A 706 58.13 2.76 19.32
C ASN A 706 57.15 2.70 20.51
N LYS A 707 57.52 3.22 21.69
CA LYS A 707 56.61 3.25 22.86
C LYS A 707 55.36 4.10 22.59
N ARG A 708 55.52 5.30 22.01
CA ARG A 708 54.38 6.16 21.61
C ARG A 708 53.52 5.50 20.54
N GLN A 709 54.15 4.83 19.59
CA GLN A 709 53.43 4.08 18.56
C GLN A 709 52.58 2.96 19.16
N ILE A 710 53.11 2.24 20.16
CA ILE A 710 52.39 1.16 20.86
C ILE A 710 51.24 1.74 21.69
N GLU A 711 51.49 2.75 22.52
CA GLU A 711 50.45 3.40 23.34
C GLU A 711 49.32 3.96 22.48
N PHE A 712 49.64 4.72 21.42
CA PHE A 712 48.65 5.25 20.48
C PHE A 712 47.85 4.14 19.78
N ARG A 713 48.54 3.07 19.37
CA ARG A 713 47.89 1.90 18.77
C ARG A 713 46.96 1.22 19.77
N ASP A 714 47.35 1.11 21.03
CA ASP A 714 46.55 0.46 22.06
C ASP A 714 45.32 1.30 22.42
N ASP A 715 45.43 2.63 22.53
CA ASP A 715 44.30 3.55 22.69
C ASP A 715 43.32 3.45 21.51
N MET A 716 43.85 3.49 20.28
CA MET A 716 43.05 3.35 19.07
C MET A 716 42.37 1.97 19.01
N LYS A 717 43.07 0.91 19.41
CA LYS A 717 42.55 -0.45 19.48
C LYS A 717 41.45 -0.57 20.53
N GLU A 718 41.57 0.09 21.68
CA GLU A 718 40.53 0.14 22.70
C GLU A 718 39.27 0.81 22.17
N SER A 719 39.40 1.98 21.53
CA SER A 719 38.26 2.67 20.89
C SER A 719 37.60 1.81 19.80
N CYS A 720 38.40 1.15 18.96
CA CYS A 720 37.89 0.21 17.94
C CYS A 720 37.19 -1.00 18.57
N LYS A 721 37.71 -1.52 19.70
CA LYS A 721 37.10 -2.63 20.43
C LYS A 721 35.78 -2.21 21.04
N GLU A 722 35.70 -1.04 21.67
CA GLU A 722 34.44 -0.51 22.22
C GLU A 722 33.39 -0.31 21.12
N TYR A 723 33.78 0.27 19.98
CA TYR A 723 32.92 0.38 18.80
C TYR A 723 32.38 -0.98 18.37
N LYS A 724 33.28 -1.96 18.19
CA LYS A 724 32.92 -3.32 17.78
C LYS A 724 31.96 -3.97 18.79
N ASP A 725 32.25 -3.91 20.08
CA ASP A 725 31.48 -4.59 21.13
C ASP A 725 30.09 -3.94 21.33
N LYS A 726 29.98 -2.61 21.20
CA LYS A 726 28.68 -1.92 21.22
C LYS A 726 27.88 -2.13 19.93
N ARG A 727 28.54 -2.11 18.77
CA ARG A 727 27.93 -2.42 17.46
C ARG A 727 27.33 -3.82 17.45
N ILE A 728 28.11 -4.83 17.84
CA ILE A 728 27.64 -6.22 17.95
C ILE A 728 26.44 -6.32 18.88
N ARG A 729 26.48 -5.69 20.07
CA ARG A 729 25.33 -5.70 21.00
C ARG A 729 24.08 -5.05 20.41
N GLY A 730 24.22 -3.93 19.70
CA GLY A 730 23.11 -3.26 19.02
C GLY A 730 22.52 -4.12 17.91
N ASP A 731 23.37 -4.66 17.03
CA ASP A 731 22.96 -5.47 15.88
C ASP A 731 22.35 -6.81 16.32
N LEU A 732 22.91 -7.47 17.36
CA LEU A 732 22.31 -8.67 17.98
C LEU A 732 20.94 -8.38 18.59
N GLY A 733 20.73 -7.17 19.13
CA GLY A 733 19.42 -6.73 19.61
C GLY A 733 18.37 -6.79 18.50
N PHE A 734 18.67 -6.20 17.33
CA PHE A 734 17.78 -6.24 16.18
C PHE A 734 17.63 -7.64 15.57
N ALA A 735 18.70 -8.43 15.49
CA ALA A 735 18.64 -9.80 15.01
C ALA A 735 17.71 -10.67 15.87
N ASN A 736 17.79 -10.55 17.20
CA ASN A 736 16.90 -11.26 18.11
C ASN A 736 15.45 -10.80 17.96
N ALA A 737 15.20 -9.49 17.79
CA ALA A 737 13.86 -8.97 17.54
C ALA A 737 13.27 -9.54 16.23
N PHE A 738 14.10 -9.63 15.18
CA PHE A 738 13.72 -10.19 13.89
C PHE A 738 13.31 -11.67 14.03
N VAL A 739 14.17 -12.51 14.61
CA VAL A 739 13.91 -13.95 14.80
C VAL A 739 12.64 -14.18 15.63
N ILE A 740 12.44 -13.40 16.71
CA ILE A 740 11.22 -13.50 17.52
C ILE A 740 9.98 -13.10 16.71
N GLY A 741 10.08 -12.05 15.88
CA GLY A 741 9.01 -11.63 14.98
C GLY A 741 8.62 -12.70 13.97
N GLU A 742 9.60 -13.35 13.35
CA GLU A 742 9.39 -14.43 12.38
C GLU A 742 8.77 -15.69 13.03
N LEU A 743 9.26 -16.05 14.23
CA LEU A 743 8.69 -17.14 15.02
C LEU A 743 7.24 -16.87 15.41
N LEU A 744 6.90 -15.62 15.75
CA LEU A 744 5.53 -15.24 16.07
C LEU A 744 4.57 -15.44 14.89
N PHE A 745 5.00 -15.09 13.68
CA PHE A 745 4.20 -15.33 12.48
C PHE A 745 3.99 -16.82 12.21
N THR A 746 5.06 -17.61 12.35
CA THR A 746 5.02 -19.06 12.18
C THR A 746 4.08 -19.71 13.21
N LEU A 747 4.15 -19.25 14.47
CA LEU A 747 3.27 -19.72 15.54
C LEU A 747 1.81 -19.43 15.22
N VAL A 748 1.50 -18.25 14.68
CA VAL A 748 0.13 -17.84 14.34
C VAL A 748 -0.43 -18.66 13.21
N ILE A 749 0.36 -18.94 12.17
CA ILE A 749 -0.02 -19.87 11.11
C ILE A 749 -0.32 -21.25 11.72
N GLY A 750 0.50 -21.73 12.65
CA GLY A 750 0.26 -22.97 13.38
C GLY A 750 -1.03 -22.95 14.20
N VAL A 751 -1.32 -21.87 14.93
CA VAL A 751 -2.56 -21.71 15.70
C VAL A 751 -3.78 -21.73 14.76
N VAL A 752 -3.72 -21.04 13.63
CA VAL A 752 -4.81 -21.05 12.63
C VAL A 752 -4.96 -22.42 11.99
N ALA A 753 -3.87 -23.15 11.73
CA ALA A 753 -3.94 -24.47 11.13
C ALA A 753 -4.46 -25.56 12.09
N PHE A 754 -4.05 -25.52 13.36
CA PHE A 754 -4.28 -26.62 14.31
C PHE A 754 -5.28 -26.29 15.42
N ALA A 755 -5.29 -25.06 15.94
CA ALA A 755 -6.18 -24.69 17.05
C ALA A 755 -7.54 -24.19 16.56
N PHE A 756 -7.61 -23.43 15.46
CA PHE A 756 -8.90 -22.93 14.95
C PHE A 756 -9.91 -24.03 14.60
N PRO A 757 -9.54 -25.15 13.95
CA PRO A 757 -10.49 -26.24 13.72
C PRO A 757 -11.07 -26.84 15.00
N VAL A 758 -10.30 -26.80 16.10
CA VAL A 758 -10.70 -27.35 17.41
C VAL A 758 -11.55 -26.34 18.19
N LEU A 759 -11.13 -25.07 18.22
CA LEU A 759 -11.80 -23.98 18.92
C LEU A 759 -13.09 -23.52 18.22
N PHE A 760 -13.11 -23.60 16.89
CA PHE A 760 -14.23 -23.19 16.05
C PHE A 760 -14.64 -24.38 15.17
N LYS A 761 -15.47 -25.27 15.73
CA LYS A 761 -15.99 -26.45 15.03
C LYS A 761 -16.74 -26.11 13.73
N ASP A 762 -17.20 -24.87 13.59
CA ASP A 762 -18.00 -24.37 12.46
C ASP A 762 -17.17 -23.69 11.36
N ILE A 763 -15.84 -23.63 11.47
CA ILE A 763 -15.01 -23.01 10.43
C ILE A 763 -14.89 -23.93 9.21
N GLN A 764 -15.26 -23.42 8.04
CA GLN A 764 -15.06 -24.12 6.76
C GLN A 764 -13.56 -24.32 6.45
N THR A 765 -13.23 -25.50 5.90
CA THR A 765 -11.88 -25.86 5.45
C THR A 765 -11.33 -24.93 4.36
N SER A 766 -12.20 -24.39 3.50
CA SER A 766 -11.86 -23.36 2.51
C SER A 766 -11.39 -22.06 3.18
N SER A 767 -12.08 -21.62 4.22
CA SER A 767 -11.71 -20.42 5.00
C SER A 767 -10.33 -20.59 5.67
N LEU A 768 -10.06 -21.76 6.27
CA LEU A 768 -8.75 -22.07 6.87
C LEU A 768 -7.61 -21.97 5.86
N ARG A 769 -7.81 -22.56 4.68
CA ARG A 769 -6.84 -22.52 3.58
C ARG A 769 -6.56 -21.07 3.15
N ASN A 770 -7.61 -20.27 2.98
CA ASN A 770 -7.49 -18.86 2.62
C ASN A 770 -6.68 -18.07 3.66
N TYR A 771 -6.91 -18.29 4.96
CA TYR A 771 -6.12 -17.63 6.02
C TYR A 771 -4.65 -18.01 5.95
N ILE A 772 -4.35 -19.31 5.92
CA ILE A 772 -2.98 -19.82 5.90
C ILE A 772 -2.22 -19.23 4.71
N PHE A 773 -2.85 -19.20 3.53
CA PHE A 773 -2.27 -18.62 2.32
C PHE A 773 -1.94 -17.13 2.48
N VAL A 774 -2.86 -16.34 3.04
CA VAL A 774 -2.65 -14.90 3.24
C VAL A 774 -1.58 -14.65 4.30
N PHE A 775 -1.55 -15.41 5.39
CA PHE A 775 -0.51 -15.27 6.42
C PHE A 775 0.88 -15.60 5.89
N LEU A 776 1.02 -16.69 5.13
CA LEU A 776 2.29 -17.04 4.47
C LEU A 776 2.77 -15.92 3.55
N TYR A 777 1.84 -15.29 2.85
CA TYR A 777 2.15 -14.16 1.98
C TYR A 777 2.55 -12.90 2.77
N MET A 778 1.87 -12.61 3.88
CA MET A 778 2.15 -11.44 4.72
C MET A 778 3.56 -11.45 5.32
N THR A 779 4.20 -12.62 5.49
CA THR A 779 5.57 -12.74 6.02
C THR A 779 6.55 -11.80 5.30
N GLY A 780 6.50 -11.73 3.97
CA GLY A 780 7.39 -10.87 3.18
C GLY A 780 7.21 -9.36 3.47
N PRO A 781 6.00 -8.79 3.24
CA PRO A 781 5.68 -7.41 3.58
C PRO A 781 5.92 -7.05 5.05
N VAL A 782 5.62 -7.94 6.00
CA VAL A 782 5.91 -7.68 7.42
C VAL A 782 7.41 -7.54 7.64
N ASN A 783 8.21 -8.48 7.15
CA ASN A 783 9.66 -8.42 7.28
C ASN A 783 10.23 -7.16 6.58
N GLY A 784 9.70 -6.79 5.43
CA GLY A 784 10.06 -5.55 4.73
C GLY A 784 9.76 -4.29 5.56
N ALA A 785 8.60 -4.23 6.22
CA ALA A 785 8.23 -3.14 7.11
C ALA A 785 9.13 -3.07 8.36
N LEU A 786 9.36 -4.22 9.02
CA LEU A 786 10.20 -4.31 10.21
C LEU A 786 11.66 -3.93 9.93
N ASN A 787 12.22 -4.39 8.80
CA ASN A 787 13.59 -4.06 8.38
C ASN A 787 13.76 -2.59 7.97
N SER A 788 12.67 -1.88 7.67
CA SER A 788 12.72 -0.45 7.34
C SER A 788 12.88 0.44 8.58
N ILE A 789 12.48 -0.05 9.78
CA ILE A 789 12.47 0.75 11.02
C ILE A 789 13.89 1.25 11.40
N PRO A 790 14.92 0.38 11.52
CA PRO A 790 16.26 0.84 11.88
C PRO A 790 16.83 1.85 10.87
N GLN A 791 16.55 1.63 9.58
CA GLN A 791 17.01 2.51 8.50
C GLN A 791 16.36 3.90 8.58
N ILE A 792 15.06 3.98 8.87
CA ILE A 792 14.34 5.24 9.08
C ILE A 792 14.94 6.02 10.27
N ILE A 793 15.30 5.33 11.34
CA ILE A 793 15.92 5.95 12.53
C ILE A 793 17.30 6.50 12.17
N GLY A 794 18.12 5.75 11.43
CA GLY A 794 19.41 6.21 10.93
C GLY A 794 19.29 7.50 10.10
N VAL A 795 18.31 7.56 9.19
CA VAL A 795 18.00 8.75 8.38
C VAL A 795 17.55 9.92 9.24
N ARG A 796 16.69 9.69 10.25
CA ARG A 796 16.23 10.74 11.17
C ARG A 796 17.40 11.38 11.92
N ILE A 797 18.32 10.57 12.43
CA ILE A 797 19.51 11.07 13.16
C ILE A 797 20.41 11.87 12.21
N SER A 798 20.70 11.35 11.01
CA SER A 798 21.54 12.06 10.03
C SER A 798 20.89 13.38 9.59
N TYR A 799 19.57 13.39 9.35
CA TYR A 799 18.84 14.62 9.03
C TYR A 799 18.91 15.65 10.15
N LYS A 800 18.75 15.22 11.42
CA LYS A 800 18.88 16.11 12.58
C LYS A 800 20.26 16.77 12.62
N ARG A 801 21.34 15.99 12.47
CA ARG A 801 22.73 16.50 12.47
C ARG A 801 23.00 17.48 11.34
N LEU A 802 22.53 17.19 10.13
CA LEU A 802 22.65 18.12 8.99
C LEU A 802 21.94 19.44 9.27
N ASN A 803 20.76 19.37 9.90
CA ASN A 803 19.99 20.57 10.23
C ASN A 803 20.60 21.35 11.41
N ASP A 804 21.21 20.65 12.38
CA ASP A 804 21.93 21.28 13.50
C ASP A 804 23.19 21.98 12.99
N LEU A 805 23.98 21.34 12.13
CA LEU A 805 25.12 21.96 11.44
C LEU A 805 24.66 23.17 10.61
N LYS A 806 23.57 23.03 9.87
CA LYS A 806 23.01 24.14 9.08
C LYS A 806 22.64 25.34 9.97
N LYS A 807 21.97 25.11 11.10
CA LYS A 807 21.61 26.18 12.04
C LYS A 807 22.84 26.85 12.64
N GLU A 808 23.87 26.07 12.95
CA GLU A 808 25.13 26.58 13.47
C GLU A 808 25.85 27.49 12.46
N LEU A 809 25.67 27.25 11.15
CA LEU A 809 26.17 28.08 10.06
C LEU A 809 25.26 29.29 9.74
N GLU A 810 23.94 29.20 9.91
CA GLU A 810 22.97 30.28 9.57
C GLU A 810 22.85 31.41 10.62
N CYS A 811 23.44 31.28 11.81
CA CYS A 811 23.18 32.19 12.94
C CYS A 811 23.65 33.65 12.74
N GLU A 812 24.46 33.98 11.72
CA GLU A 812 24.92 35.36 11.43
C GLU A 812 24.13 36.08 10.32
N ASP A 813 23.29 35.38 9.54
CA ASP A 813 22.73 35.88 8.27
C ASP A 813 21.58 36.91 8.42
N LYS A 814 21.33 37.45 9.62
CA LYS A 814 20.16 38.34 9.85
C LYS A 814 20.35 39.81 9.48
N LYS A 815 21.53 40.26 9.02
CA LYS A 815 21.73 41.67 8.62
C LYS A 815 22.74 41.92 7.49
N THR A 816 22.55 41.30 6.33
CA THR A 816 23.27 41.77 5.12
C THR A 816 22.45 41.56 3.85
N ASN A 817 21.27 42.19 3.80
CA ASN A 817 20.75 42.65 2.51
C ASN A 817 21.50 43.95 2.17
N LYS A 818 22.65 43.84 1.49
CA LYS A 818 23.24 44.98 0.78
C LYS A 818 23.47 44.60 -0.67
N THR A 819 22.71 45.31 -1.50
CA THR A 819 22.91 45.63 -2.91
C THR A 819 24.38 45.64 -3.31
N GLU A 820 24.64 45.09 -4.51
CA GLU A 820 25.79 45.42 -5.36
C GLU A 820 26.07 46.93 -5.25
N SER A 821 27.00 47.33 -4.38
CA SER A 821 27.53 48.68 -4.41
C SER A 821 28.67 48.64 -5.40
N ASP A 822 28.45 49.33 -6.50
CA ASP A 822 29.40 49.60 -7.56
C ASP A 822 30.84 49.72 -7.05
N ASN A 823 31.77 49.09 -7.77
CA ASN A 823 33.19 49.38 -7.77
C ASN A 823 33.42 50.88 -7.96
N LYS A 824 33.36 51.67 -6.88
CA LYS A 824 34.04 52.96 -6.84
C LYS A 824 35.50 52.65 -6.62
N LEU A 825 36.26 52.74 -7.72
CA LEU A 825 37.71 52.88 -7.73
C LEU A 825 38.15 53.72 -6.53
N LEU A 826 38.69 53.05 -5.51
CA LEU A 826 39.41 53.71 -4.44
C LEU A 826 40.56 54.47 -5.12
N SER A 827 40.57 55.78 -4.95
CA SER A 827 41.67 56.66 -5.34
C SER A 827 43.02 56.09 -4.87
N ASN A 828 44.10 56.30 -5.62
CA ASN A 828 45.50 55.85 -5.43
C ASN A 828 46.16 56.14 -4.05
N LYS A 829 45.42 56.52 -3.01
CA LYS A 829 45.87 56.63 -1.62
C LYS A 829 44.85 55.93 -0.72
N PHE A 830 45.21 54.77 -0.21
CA PHE A 830 44.50 54.00 0.81
C PHE A 830 45.07 54.30 2.21
N GLU A 831 44.20 54.64 3.16
CA GLU A 831 44.49 54.80 4.59
C GLU A 831 43.45 54.02 5.41
N LEU A 832 43.91 53.04 6.20
CA LEU A 832 43.10 52.29 7.16
C LEU A 832 43.39 52.79 8.57
N GLU A 833 42.37 53.16 9.33
CA GLU A 833 42.45 53.56 10.73
C GLU A 833 41.56 52.65 11.58
N LEU A 834 42.12 52.02 12.60
CA LEU A 834 41.40 51.24 13.61
C LEU A 834 41.25 52.08 14.88
N LYS A 835 40.02 52.27 15.36
CA LYS A 835 39.71 53.03 16.59
C LYS A 835 39.08 52.15 17.66
N ASN A 836 39.74 52.10 18.82
CA ASN A 836 39.29 51.39 20.02
C ASN A 836 38.85 49.94 19.75
N VAL A 837 39.56 49.24 18.86
CA VAL A 837 39.19 47.89 18.45
C VAL A 837 39.55 46.91 19.58
N GLU A 838 38.56 46.21 20.11
CA GLU A 838 38.72 45.18 21.14
C GLU A 838 38.18 43.84 20.66
N TYR A 839 38.88 42.76 21.00
CA TYR A 839 38.46 41.40 20.71
C TYR A 839 38.82 40.47 21.86
N SER A 840 37.90 39.60 22.23
CA SER A 840 38.05 38.66 23.33
C SER A 840 37.70 37.26 22.84
N TYR A 841 38.61 36.31 23.00
CA TYR A 841 38.32 34.91 22.72
C TYR A 841 38.55 34.04 23.95
N LYS A 842 37.76 32.97 24.06
CA LYS A 842 37.91 31.96 25.11
C LYS A 842 38.85 30.88 24.62
N ASN A 843 39.90 30.62 25.37
CA ASN A 843 40.77 29.47 25.10
C ASN A 843 40.08 28.15 25.49
N SER A 844 40.66 27.02 25.08
CA SER A 844 40.16 25.67 25.37
C SER A 844 40.03 25.32 26.86
N HIS A 845 40.58 26.16 27.75
CA HIS A 845 40.54 26.04 29.21
C HIS A 845 39.57 27.03 29.88
N GLY A 846 38.83 27.83 29.10
CA GLY A 846 37.84 28.79 29.59
C GLY A 846 38.41 30.13 30.05
N GLU A 847 39.72 30.36 29.90
CA GLU A 847 40.35 31.64 30.20
C GLU A 847 40.12 32.61 29.04
N LEU A 848 39.89 33.88 29.38
CA LEU A 848 39.53 34.93 28.45
C LEU A 848 40.78 35.73 28.09
N PHE A 849 41.25 35.63 26.85
CA PHE A 849 42.35 36.46 26.34
C PHE A 849 41.77 37.64 25.56
N LYS A 850 42.17 38.86 25.93
CA LYS A 850 41.66 40.10 25.35
C LYS A 850 42.77 40.81 24.57
N VAL A 851 42.47 41.21 23.35
CA VAL A 851 43.30 42.06 22.51
C VAL A 851 42.60 43.42 22.38
N GLY A 852 43.29 44.50 22.72
CA GLY A 852 42.80 45.88 22.62
C GLY A 852 42.65 46.61 23.96
N PRO A 853 42.19 47.89 23.92
CA PRO A 853 41.78 48.62 22.73
C PRO A 853 42.96 48.94 21.80
N ILE A 854 42.81 48.59 20.51
CA ILE A 854 43.80 48.82 19.45
C ILE A 854 43.46 50.14 18.76
N ASN A 855 44.42 51.06 18.75
CA ASN A 855 44.35 52.31 17.98
C ASN A 855 45.58 52.37 17.07
N CYS A 856 45.40 52.15 15.77
CA CYS A 856 46.50 52.19 14.80
C CYS A 856 46.02 52.57 13.41
N SER A 857 46.96 53.02 12.57
CA SER A 857 46.69 53.39 11.18
C SER A 857 47.76 52.83 10.25
N PHE A 858 47.35 52.51 9.02
CA PHE A 858 48.18 51.95 7.96
C PHE A 858 47.93 52.72 6.66
N LYS A 859 48.98 53.16 5.97
CA LYS A 859 48.87 54.00 4.77
C LYS A 859 49.55 53.38 3.55
N SER A 860 49.08 53.77 2.38
CA SER A 860 49.71 53.46 1.10
C SER A 860 51.12 54.03 1.00
N GLY A 861 52.07 53.25 0.48
CA GLY A 861 53.48 53.64 0.41
C GLY A 861 54.19 53.60 1.77
N GLU A 862 53.62 52.92 2.76
CA GLU A 862 54.20 52.70 4.09
C GLU A 862 54.45 51.20 4.32
N VAL A 863 55.60 50.87 4.93
CA VAL A 863 55.91 49.53 5.44
C VAL A 863 55.80 49.55 6.96
N THR A 864 54.81 48.86 7.52
CA THR A 864 54.61 48.75 8.97
C THR A 864 55.03 47.36 9.48
N PHE A 865 55.89 47.30 10.49
CA PHE A 865 56.24 46.05 11.16
C PHE A 865 55.45 45.85 12.44
N ILE A 866 54.83 44.69 12.60
CA ILE A 866 54.20 44.26 13.84
C ILE A 866 55.15 43.30 14.56
N THR A 867 55.61 43.68 15.74
CA THR A 867 56.63 42.95 16.53
C THR A 867 56.09 42.61 17.92
N GLY A 868 56.78 41.77 18.70
CA GLY A 868 56.37 41.41 20.08
C GLY A 868 56.60 39.94 20.43
N GLY A 869 56.59 39.57 21.71
CA GLY A 869 56.84 38.18 22.13
C GLY A 869 55.83 37.15 21.58
N ASN A 870 56.15 35.87 21.66
CA ASN A 870 55.18 34.80 21.39
C ASN A 870 53.97 34.95 22.31
N GLY A 871 52.76 34.81 21.77
CA GLY A 871 51.52 35.00 22.53
C GLY A 871 51.14 36.46 22.82
N SER A 872 51.83 37.46 22.28
CA SER A 872 51.49 38.87 22.52
C SER A 872 50.25 39.38 21.78
N GLY A 873 49.64 38.57 20.90
CA GLY A 873 48.43 38.91 20.15
C GLY A 873 48.64 39.36 18.70
N LYS A 874 49.85 39.22 18.13
CA LYS A 874 50.17 39.68 16.76
C LYS A 874 49.32 39.03 15.67
N SER A 875 49.22 37.70 15.66
CA SER A 875 48.42 36.98 14.65
C SER A 875 46.93 37.29 14.82
N THR A 876 46.45 37.49 16.06
CA THR A 876 45.09 37.97 16.33
C THR A 876 44.87 39.37 15.77
N LEU A 877 45.82 40.29 15.96
CA LEU A 877 45.79 41.61 15.34
C LEU A 877 45.78 41.51 13.80
N ALA A 878 46.57 40.63 13.21
CA ALA A 878 46.57 40.41 11.75
C ALA A 878 45.20 39.91 11.24
N LYS A 879 44.55 38.98 11.96
CA LYS A 879 43.19 38.51 11.64
C LYS A 879 42.12 39.61 11.82
N LEU A 880 42.27 40.51 12.80
CA LEU A 880 41.38 41.66 12.98
C LEU A 880 41.55 42.72 11.89
N VAL A 881 42.80 43.08 11.56
CA VAL A 881 43.13 44.07 10.51
C VAL A 881 42.61 43.61 9.14
N THR A 882 42.68 42.31 8.86
CA THR A 882 42.16 41.71 7.60
C THR A 882 40.65 41.53 7.57
N GLY A 883 39.96 41.70 8.71
CA GLY A 883 38.53 41.42 8.79
C GLY A 883 38.16 39.94 8.87
N LEU A 884 39.13 39.03 9.06
CA LEU A 884 38.86 37.61 9.29
C LEU A 884 38.21 37.37 10.65
N TYR A 885 38.55 38.19 11.64
CA TYR A 885 37.87 38.26 12.94
C TYR A 885 37.06 39.54 13.06
N LYS A 886 35.87 39.41 13.66
CA LYS A 886 35.01 40.53 13.99
C LYS A 886 35.34 41.00 15.41
N PRO A 887 35.61 42.29 15.62
CA PRO A 887 35.86 42.78 16.97
C PRO A 887 34.57 42.81 17.82
N ASP A 888 34.73 42.72 19.14
CA ASP A 888 33.63 42.89 20.11
C ASP A 888 33.17 44.36 20.16
N SER A 889 34.10 45.31 19.97
CA SER A 889 33.84 46.75 19.93
C SER A 889 34.92 47.52 19.16
N GLY A 890 34.62 48.76 18.78
CA GLY A 890 35.49 49.63 17.97
C GLY A 890 35.03 49.77 16.51
N GLU A 891 35.72 50.60 15.74
CA GLU A 891 35.39 50.88 14.33
C GLU A 891 36.64 50.89 13.44
N ALA A 892 36.47 50.52 12.17
CA ALA A 892 37.49 50.65 11.13
C ALA A 892 37.08 51.75 10.16
N LEU A 893 38.01 52.66 9.84
CA LEU A 893 37.82 53.70 8.84
C LEU A 893 38.77 53.46 7.66
N VAL A 894 38.21 53.38 6.45
CA VAL A 894 38.99 53.35 5.20
C VAL A 894 38.81 54.70 4.52
N ASN A 895 39.89 55.45 4.33
CA ASN A 895 39.89 56.80 3.77
C ASN A 895 38.87 57.73 4.46
N ASN A 896 38.85 57.71 5.80
CA ASN A 896 37.91 58.43 6.69
C ASN A 896 36.44 58.01 6.61
N ASN A 897 36.11 56.90 5.92
CA ASN A 897 34.76 56.35 5.91
C ASN A 897 34.67 55.10 6.79
N VAL A 898 33.71 55.08 7.72
CA VAL A 898 33.42 53.89 8.54
C VAL A 898 33.08 52.73 7.62
N THR A 899 33.81 51.63 7.77
CA THR A 899 33.70 50.41 6.95
C THR A 899 33.45 49.22 7.88
N GLU A 900 32.59 48.30 7.45
CA GLU A 900 32.38 47.05 8.18
C GLU A 900 33.63 46.19 8.10
N PHE A 901 34.02 45.54 9.20
CA PHE A 901 35.25 44.74 9.23
C PHE A 901 35.26 43.60 8.20
N GLU A 902 34.10 43.00 7.91
CA GLU A 902 33.95 41.90 6.95
C GLU A 902 34.31 42.35 5.50
N ASP A 903 34.05 43.62 5.17
CA ASP A 903 34.35 44.21 3.85
C ASP A 903 35.85 44.50 3.66
N LEU A 904 36.63 44.57 4.75
CA LEU A 904 38.07 44.83 4.68
C LEU A 904 38.82 43.73 3.92
N SER A 905 38.37 42.47 4.06
CA SER A 905 39.02 41.27 3.52
C SER A 905 39.30 41.31 2.01
N GLN A 906 38.46 42.01 1.23
CA GLN A 906 38.58 42.10 -0.24
C GLN A 906 39.78 42.95 -0.71
N ASN A 907 40.39 43.73 0.18
CA ASN A 907 41.48 44.67 -0.13
C ASN A 907 42.88 44.10 0.16
N TYR A 908 42.99 42.86 0.65
CA TYR A 908 44.25 42.27 1.10
C TYR A 908 44.76 41.17 0.17
N SER A 909 46.06 41.18 -0.06
CA SER A 909 46.85 40.04 -0.50
C SER A 909 47.68 39.57 0.68
N THR A 910 47.54 38.30 1.08
CA THR A 910 48.10 37.82 2.34
C THR A 910 48.94 36.58 2.16
N VAL A 911 49.98 36.46 2.98
CA VAL A 911 50.63 35.18 3.27
C VAL A 911 50.70 35.02 4.78
N PHE A 912 49.68 34.36 5.33
CA PHE A 912 49.64 33.99 6.74
C PHE A 912 50.67 32.91 7.08
N SER A 913 51.02 32.79 8.36
CA SER A 913 51.93 31.74 8.84
C SER A 913 51.39 30.32 8.57
N ASP A 914 50.07 30.13 8.61
CA ASP A 914 49.31 28.89 8.36
C ASP A 914 48.63 28.82 6.98
N TYR A 915 49.16 29.51 5.98
CA TYR A 915 48.62 29.57 4.61
C TYR A 915 48.29 28.19 3.97
N PHE A 916 47.30 28.20 3.09
CA PHE A 916 46.95 27.06 2.24
C PHE A 916 47.24 27.36 0.75
N LEU A 917 47.69 26.36 0.01
CA LEU A 917 47.90 26.45 -1.43
C LEU A 917 46.90 25.54 -2.15
N PHE A 918 46.07 26.13 -2.98
CA PHE A 918 45.20 25.40 -3.89
C PHE A 918 45.99 24.95 -5.11
N ASP A 919 45.63 23.80 -5.69
CA ASP A 919 46.20 23.34 -6.95
C ASP A 919 45.82 24.24 -8.14
N LYS A 920 44.80 25.10 -7.97
CA LYS A 920 44.28 26.03 -8.98
C LYS A 920 44.31 27.46 -8.47
N LEU A 921 44.64 28.41 -9.34
CA LEU A 921 44.50 29.85 -9.13
C LEU A 921 43.01 30.24 -9.14
N TYR A 922 42.45 30.52 -7.96
CA TYR A 922 41.10 31.04 -7.79
C TYR A 922 41.13 32.58 -7.70
N GLY A 923 40.15 33.27 -8.29
CA GLY A 923 40.03 34.73 -8.20
C GLY A 923 41.05 35.56 -9.01
N ILE A 924 41.94 34.90 -9.77
CA ILE A 924 42.99 35.55 -10.57
C ILE A 924 42.71 35.34 -12.06
N ASP A 925 42.69 36.42 -12.84
CA ASP A 925 42.69 36.32 -14.30
C ASP A 925 44.10 36.04 -14.81
N TYR A 926 44.38 34.78 -15.08
CA TYR A 926 45.70 34.30 -15.49
C TYR A 926 45.93 34.45 -17.00
N LYS A 927 44.88 34.67 -17.82
CA LYS A 927 45.03 34.74 -19.28
C LYS A 927 45.95 35.89 -19.69
N ASP A 928 45.78 37.03 -19.03
CA ASP A 928 46.53 38.26 -19.31
C ASP A 928 47.83 38.38 -18.47
N LYS A 929 48.15 37.38 -17.64
CA LYS A 929 49.31 37.39 -16.72
C LYS A 929 50.35 36.31 -17.02
N SER A 930 50.27 35.65 -18.18
CA SER A 930 51.13 34.50 -18.53
C SER A 930 52.64 34.80 -18.49
N GLU A 931 53.07 35.91 -19.08
CA GLU A 931 54.48 36.32 -19.05
C GLU A 931 54.94 36.66 -17.63
N ARG A 932 54.12 37.40 -16.88
CA ARG A 932 54.40 37.78 -15.49
C ARG A 932 54.49 36.56 -14.58
N MET A 933 53.68 35.52 -14.80
CA MET A 933 53.77 34.26 -14.07
C MET A 933 55.12 33.57 -14.32
N LEU A 934 55.57 33.47 -15.57
CA LEU A 934 56.87 32.88 -15.91
C LEU A 934 58.03 33.67 -15.32
N GLU A 935 57.94 35.00 -15.33
CA GLU A 935 58.93 35.89 -14.72
C GLU A 935 58.99 35.69 -13.20
N LEU A 936 57.85 35.68 -12.51
CA LEU A 936 57.79 35.46 -11.06
C LEU A 936 58.29 34.08 -10.66
N LEU A 937 58.04 33.04 -11.47
CA LEU A 937 58.59 31.69 -11.21
C LEU A 937 60.12 31.68 -11.25
N LYS A 938 60.72 32.42 -12.17
CA LYS A 938 62.19 32.59 -12.26
C LYS A 938 62.74 33.42 -11.10
N ILE A 939 62.13 34.58 -10.82
CA ILE A 939 62.53 35.47 -9.72
C ILE A 939 62.48 34.75 -8.37
N LEU A 940 61.49 33.88 -8.19
CA LEU A 940 61.32 33.11 -6.98
C LEU A 940 62.09 31.78 -7.00
N HIS A 941 62.85 31.47 -8.05
CA HIS A 941 63.62 30.23 -8.24
C HIS A 941 62.78 28.95 -7.97
N ILE A 942 61.62 28.84 -8.65
CA ILE A 942 60.74 27.66 -8.63
C ILE A 942 60.42 27.19 -10.07
N ASP A 943 60.88 27.90 -11.10
CA ASP A 943 60.62 27.61 -12.52
C ASP A 943 61.12 26.23 -12.98
N ASP A 944 62.14 25.67 -12.33
CA ASP A 944 62.67 24.33 -12.62
C ASP A 944 61.85 23.19 -11.98
N LYS A 945 60.94 23.50 -11.05
CA LYS A 945 60.13 22.52 -10.30
C LYS A 945 58.63 22.60 -10.56
N LEU A 946 58.15 23.73 -11.04
CA LEU A 946 56.72 24.02 -11.18
C LEU A 946 56.44 24.69 -12.52
N SER A 947 55.33 24.29 -13.14
CA SER A 947 54.74 24.96 -14.29
C SER A 947 53.26 25.24 -14.02
N ILE A 948 52.71 26.25 -14.69
CA ILE A 948 51.30 26.64 -14.57
C ILE A 948 50.64 26.42 -15.93
N ASP A 949 49.60 25.57 -16.00
CA ASP A 949 48.81 25.36 -17.21
C ASP A 949 47.32 25.61 -16.92
N ASN A 950 46.67 26.45 -17.73
CA ASN A 950 45.26 26.83 -17.57
C ASN A 950 44.87 27.23 -16.13
N GLY A 951 45.78 27.91 -15.43
CA GLY A 951 45.62 28.33 -14.04
C GLY A 951 45.75 27.21 -13.00
N VAL A 952 46.29 26.04 -13.36
CA VAL A 952 46.53 24.90 -12.48
C VAL A 952 48.04 24.69 -12.33
N PHE A 953 48.51 24.51 -11.10
CA PHE A 953 49.91 24.18 -10.80
C PHE A 953 50.21 22.72 -11.11
N SER A 954 51.37 22.42 -11.73
CA SER A 954 51.79 21.04 -11.98
C SER A 954 52.05 20.24 -10.71
N THR A 955 52.41 20.91 -9.61
CA THR A 955 52.54 20.31 -8.27
C THR A 955 52.47 21.39 -7.18
N THR A 956 51.86 21.08 -6.04
CA THR A 956 51.92 21.87 -4.80
C THR A 956 52.83 21.21 -3.75
N LYS A 957 53.41 20.04 -4.07
CA LYS A 957 54.30 19.26 -3.21
C LYS A 957 55.74 19.78 -3.30
N LEU A 958 56.00 20.94 -2.70
CA LEU A 958 57.29 21.61 -2.66
C LEU A 958 57.88 21.65 -1.24
N SER A 959 59.14 22.05 -1.08
CA SER A 959 59.73 22.30 0.24
C SER A 959 59.00 23.46 0.96
N SER A 960 59.12 23.57 2.29
CA SER A 960 58.41 24.63 3.06
C SER A 960 58.72 26.04 2.55
N GLY A 961 60.00 26.35 2.31
CA GLY A 961 60.44 27.62 1.76
C GLY A 961 59.92 27.87 0.34
N GLN A 962 59.92 26.84 -0.52
CA GLN A 962 59.37 26.92 -1.87
C GLN A 962 57.83 27.11 -1.87
N ARG A 963 57.11 26.44 -0.96
CA ARG A 963 55.66 26.65 -0.81
C ARG A 963 55.35 28.07 -0.34
N LYS A 964 56.11 28.65 0.60
CA LYS A 964 55.95 30.05 1.02
C LYS A 964 56.27 31.03 -0.10
N ARG A 965 57.27 30.74 -0.94
CA ARG A 965 57.56 31.50 -2.16
C ARG A 965 56.43 31.37 -3.20
N LEU A 966 55.84 30.20 -3.38
CA LEU A 966 54.66 30.03 -4.24
C LEU A 966 53.43 30.79 -3.72
N ALA A 967 53.21 30.82 -2.40
CA ALA A 967 52.16 31.65 -1.80
C ALA A 967 52.41 33.15 -2.03
N LEU A 968 53.68 33.58 -1.97
CA LEU A 968 54.08 34.95 -2.32
C LEU A 968 53.79 35.25 -3.81
N LEU A 969 54.07 34.31 -4.72
CA LEU A 969 53.73 34.44 -6.13
C LEU A 969 52.22 34.67 -6.32
N VAL A 970 51.39 33.88 -5.64
CA VAL A 970 49.91 34.02 -5.69
C VAL A 970 49.49 35.40 -5.18
N SER A 971 50.01 35.83 -4.04
CA SER A 971 49.76 37.17 -3.49
C SER A 971 50.17 38.29 -4.47
N TYR A 972 51.27 38.13 -5.22
CA TYR A 972 51.70 39.07 -6.26
C TYR A 972 50.79 39.07 -7.48
N LEU A 973 50.18 37.94 -7.83
CA LEU A 973 49.23 37.84 -8.93
C LEU A 973 47.86 38.42 -8.58
N GLU A 974 47.46 38.35 -7.31
CA GLU A 974 46.24 39.02 -6.80
C GLU A 974 46.35 40.54 -6.86
N ASP A 975 47.52 41.08 -6.54
CA ASP A 975 47.89 42.50 -6.60
C ASP A 975 46.92 43.49 -5.94
N ARG A 976 46.47 43.16 -4.71
CA ARG A 976 45.57 44.03 -3.92
C ARG A 976 46.29 45.27 -3.39
N GLU A 977 45.55 46.20 -2.79
CA GLU A 977 46.10 47.48 -2.29
C GLU A 977 46.94 47.32 -1.01
N ILE A 978 46.65 46.27 -0.22
CA ILE A 978 47.30 46.01 1.06
C ILE A 978 47.92 44.62 1.05
N TYR A 979 49.16 44.51 1.51
CA TYR A 979 49.89 43.26 1.65
C TYR A 979 50.12 42.94 3.12
N ILE A 980 49.75 41.74 3.57
CA ILE A 980 50.09 41.23 4.90
C ILE A 980 50.98 40.00 4.78
N PHE A 981 52.15 40.07 5.43
CA PHE A 981 53.10 38.97 5.52
C PHE A 981 53.28 38.59 6.99
N ASP A 982 52.67 37.47 7.40
CA ASP A 982 52.78 36.96 8.77
C ASP A 982 53.93 35.95 8.88
N GLU A 983 55.05 36.35 9.48
CA GLU A 983 56.25 35.52 9.65
C GLU A 983 56.76 34.85 8.36
N TRP A 984 56.57 35.53 7.22
CA TRP A 984 56.92 34.97 5.91
C TRP A 984 58.41 34.60 5.81
N ALA A 985 59.28 35.48 6.32
CA ALA A 985 60.73 35.35 6.23
C ALA A 985 61.36 34.29 7.17
N ALA A 986 60.59 33.75 8.13
CA ALA A 986 61.09 32.84 9.17
C ALA A 986 61.65 31.53 8.59
N ASP A 987 61.02 30.99 7.54
CA ASP A 987 61.40 29.71 6.92
C ASP A 987 62.20 29.88 5.61
N GLN A 988 62.65 31.09 5.31
CA GLN A 988 63.46 31.38 4.13
C GLN A 988 64.95 31.30 4.45
N ASP A 989 65.74 30.91 3.45
CA ASP A 989 67.19 31.00 3.48
C ASP A 989 67.66 32.48 3.54
N PRO A 990 68.93 32.73 3.93
CA PRO A 990 69.43 34.09 4.10
C PRO A 990 69.32 34.97 2.85
N GLU A 991 69.44 34.39 1.65
CA GLU A 991 69.36 35.11 0.39
C GLU A 991 67.94 35.60 0.13
N PHE A 992 66.94 34.72 0.21
CA PHE A 992 65.53 35.10 0.03
C PHE A 992 64.99 35.95 1.17
N ARG A 993 65.50 35.77 2.39
CA ARG A 993 65.19 36.65 3.52
C ARG A 993 65.68 38.08 3.27
N LYS A 994 66.92 38.22 2.78
CA LYS A 994 67.47 39.51 2.39
C LYS A 994 66.69 40.12 1.22
N TYR A 995 66.37 39.33 0.21
CA TYR A 995 65.52 39.74 -0.91
C TYR A 995 64.17 40.28 -0.42
N PHE A 996 63.50 39.60 0.50
CA PHE A 996 62.24 40.06 1.08
C PHE A 996 62.38 41.43 1.75
N TYR A 997 63.32 41.57 2.70
CA TYR A 997 63.45 42.81 3.46
C TYR A 997 64.04 43.98 2.69
N GLU A 998 65.04 43.75 1.84
CA GLU A 998 65.76 44.83 1.15
C GLU A 998 65.12 45.20 -0.19
N TYR A 999 64.56 44.23 -0.90
CA TYR A 999 64.04 44.44 -2.25
C TYR A 999 62.52 44.39 -2.29
N LEU A 1000 61.89 43.29 -1.87
CA LEU A 1000 60.45 43.06 -2.03
C LEU A 1000 59.60 44.10 -1.32
N LEU A 1001 59.88 44.38 -0.03
CA LEU A 1001 59.15 45.39 0.73
C LEU A 1001 59.34 46.79 0.13
N SER A 1002 60.56 47.09 -0.32
CA SER A 1002 60.89 48.36 -0.98
C SER A 1002 60.16 48.52 -2.32
N ASP A 1003 60.06 47.45 -3.12
CA ASP A 1003 59.34 47.43 -4.40
C ASP A 1003 57.83 47.64 -4.20
N LEU A 1004 57.21 46.90 -3.29
CA LEU A 1004 55.79 47.06 -2.98
C LEU A 1004 55.49 48.49 -2.48
N LYS A 1005 56.36 49.03 -1.63
CA LYS A 1005 56.28 50.43 -1.18
C LYS A 1005 56.40 51.42 -2.34
N ALA A 1006 57.37 51.24 -3.24
CA ALA A 1006 57.57 52.09 -4.40
C ALA A 1006 56.38 52.06 -5.37
N ARG A 1007 55.68 50.92 -5.44
CA ARG A 1007 54.43 50.73 -6.20
C ARG A 1007 53.20 51.31 -5.49
N GLY A 1008 53.39 52.00 -4.36
CA GLY A 1008 52.33 52.68 -3.61
C GLY A 1008 51.48 51.76 -2.74
N LYS A 1009 51.87 50.49 -2.55
CA LYS A 1009 51.09 49.53 -1.76
C LYS A 1009 51.27 49.78 -0.27
N CYS A 1010 50.25 49.43 0.52
CA CYS A 1010 50.35 49.41 1.98
C CYS A 1010 50.89 48.04 2.42
N VAL A 1011 51.99 47.99 3.16
CA VAL A 1011 52.62 46.70 3.52
C VAL A 1011 52.71 46.55 5.03
N ILE A 1012 52.17 45.45 5.54
CA ILE A 1012 52.18 45.10 6.96
C ILE A 1012 52.93 43.77 7.10
N ALA A 1013 54.06 43.75 7.79
CA ALA A 1013 54.83 42.54 8.03
C ALA A 1013 54.89 42.22 9.52
N VAL A 1014 54.41 41.04 9.91
CA VAL A 1014 54.60 40.52 11.27
C VAL A 1014 55.97 39.83 11.30
N THR A 1015 56.90 40.33 12.13
CA THR A 1015 58.26 39.81 12.18
C THR A 1015 58.94 39.97 13.54
N HIS A 1016 59.94 39.11 13.77
CA HIS A 1016 60.87 39.14 14.89
C HIS A 1016 62.33 39.39 14.48
N ASP A 1017 62.60 39.65 13.19
CA ASP A 1017 63.95 39.90 12.70
C ASP A 1017 64.35 41.37 12.95
N ASP A 1018 64.84 41.62 14.17
CA ASP A 1018 65.27 42.94 14.67
C ASP A 1018 66.31 43.62 13.78
N ARG A 1019 67.17 42.84 13.11
CA ARG A 1019 68.19 43.32 12.15
C ARG A 1019 67.62 44.17 11.02
N TYR A 1020 66.34 43.99 10.67
CA TYR A 1020 65.68 44.69 9.57
C TYR A 1020 64.62 45.70 10.03
N PHE A 1021 64.50 45.98 11.34
CA PHE A 1021 63.52 46.96 11.84
C PHE A 1021 63.71 48.36 11.24
N ASN A 1022 64.93 48.71 10.83
CA ASN A 1022 65.24 49.93 10.09
C ASN A 1022 64.64 50.00 8.68
N LYS A 1023 64.07 48.91 8.16
CA LYS A 1023 63.37 48.86 6.86
C LYS A 1023 61.89 49.19 6.97
N ALA A 1024 61.34 49.27 8.19
CA ALA A 1024 59.98 49.72 8.42
C ALA A 1024 59.91 51.24 8.57
N ASP A 1025 58.86 51.84 8.04
CA ASP A 1025 58.50 53.24 8.30
C ASP A 1025 57.86 53.40 9.68
N LYS A 1026 57.17 52.34 10.14
CA LYS A 1026 56.46 52.29 11.42
C LYS A 1026 56.61 50.93 12.06
N ILE A 1027 56.84 50.91 13.37
CA ILE A 1027 56.91 49.67 14.15
C ILE A 1027 55.80 49.71 15.20
N ILE A 1028 54.97 48.67 15.22
CA ILE A 1028 53.94 48.44 16.23
C ILE A 1028 54.40 47.28 17.10
N LYS A 1029 54.71 47.55 18.36
CA LYS A 1029 55.09 46.51 19.32
C LYS A 1029 53.86 46.03 20.09
N MET A 1030 53.55 44.75 19.99
CA MET A 1030 52.46 44.10 20.72
C MET A 1030 52.99 43.50 22.02
N GLU A 1031 52.38 43.86 23.15
CA GLU A 1031 52.66 43.32 24.49
C GLU A 1031 51.36 42.95 25.19
N MET A 1032 51.19 41.66 25.53
CA MET A 1032 50.02 41.14 26.25
C MET A 1032 48.66 41.61 25.71
N GLY A 1033 48.48 41.60 24.38
CA GLY A 1033 47.24 41.98 23.72
C GLY A 1033 47.04 43.49 23.54
N LYS A 1034 48.01 44.35 23.91
CA LYS A 1034 47.95 45.80 23.70
C LYS A 1034 49.10 46.29 22.83
N ILE A 1035 48.91 47.43 22.17
CA ILE A 1035 50.02 48.14 21.52
C ILE A 1035 50.84 48.82 22.62
N GLY A 1036 52.10 48.41 22.77
CA GLY A 1036 53.07 49.07 23.65
C GLY A 1036 53.39 50.47 23.13
N GLN A 1037 53.55 51.43 24.04
CA GLN A 1037 53.93 52.81 23.70
C GLN A 1037 55.34 52.90 23.13
#